data_AF-A0A7W9FY10-F1
#
_entry.id   AF-A0A7W9FY10-F1
#
_cell.length_a   1.000
_cell.length_b   1.000
_cell.length_c   1.000
_cell.angle_alpha   90.00
_cell.angle_beta   90.00
_cell.angle_gamma   90.00
#
_symmetry.space_group_name_H-M   'P 1'
#
loop_
_entity.id
_entity.type
_entity.pdbx_description
1 polymer ?
#
loop_
_entity_poly.entity_id
_entity_poly.type
_entity_poly.pdbx_seq_one_letter_code
_entity_poly.pdbx_strand_id
1 'polypeptide(L)'
;MEQPESELHKKLSKQRPDFGPEDKVTRSWARKEISVDEYIRYSLQQVIEPDRLPEQLRSTGELPHSTGLSVAHALSMLDEASPETRKWVESLESQPGPDGQAEAQAAGWTDCAMPHYAFLVWFYCLRTFTAAGIPFEVYYQIDGLKKDPETGLPIDGIKAEDLLPANGVPDGIDKMVASLTVAAQQYKAMGYGLTGDHIEVYVGFDVNNNPGLTFPFGDVVDGGPVIFLPSDPADIGNEPWYTYLPRHELFHAFQYHYLPNLHLGMNLSSLNWWMEATAEWATHEVYLRTGATAPGSAAYARAIRIYLSEPNRAINTHDGMGGSRQYGLAPLATYLTERMNSQFVLRTWEMMDDKLPLEAIGQVTAGYGHGIANELRGYMVANYRLEAPVQALSDFIGASTGYGDTDAKNVWRTGLVGSPGRPRSQHAAPAWNASQSGVVNMGPGGTHYVEIYPPASGQGRVRVRATGSTTWETTNLHSLLVVFPYTGGTVSMNPLRWALPDANGDMSSTLKPGEVGVLMVLRADLVPDSGDAVDSAYNVTWNVSLNSETGVKIMVVGDSITHGSEGDYTWRYRLANHFASKGVQVDFVGPRRGTYDKYSDQRAIAQIEGRAQPPQEFYPGPSNGPYRDGNFDSDHDAMWGWTYADAMGKIKADVAAAKPDYLVVALGFNDIAFWGGADSTIGYFKDFIAQARAGKSDLKILVSNVINRTELAGYEWLNPAIKDYKAKLPAAAASLSTSSSPIYVVDVNTGFNPATDAYDGLHPNGVGEYKFAKAFADAFASRFSLGATFGSVPSSVPDITVSTPAWVTATPTPEGITIRWARVFGASGYYIHSRDATTGQAFEKLPLAIGGDHWITRWVTKGHRYEFKISAARGTTETAPTDVAAAEPNPLTPPAPTNVKLTPGDQKVTITWTASTGASGYQLYGVGSDGVWLPNKDVTGTSATYTGLANGRTYNIAVAAVNQYGAGMPGSSLGARPGYGAPPAVSMIDAWTSNHYEANLTWQDSITATGYWLEGMDHTAASPTWNRIPVPITPDDAGHNPGFTAGYLFTGAENHSYRVIPANGTMEAPPSAAKRVRYIAPAPLTDAQLKAFKEEARKAAEPRNQLPKPAMNLPRPDAENCYCTTSP
;
A
#
# COMPACT_ATOMS: atom_id res chain seq x y z
N MET A 1 5.33 25.83 15.63
CA MET A 1 4.22 26.61 16.20
C MET A 1 3.87 25.93 17.49
N GLU A 2 4.03 26.60 18.63
CA GLU A 2 3.56 26.04 19.91
C GLU A 2 2.04 25.97 19.88
N GLN A 3 1.50 24.80 20.18
CA GLN A 3 0.06 24.54 20.16
C GLN A 3 -0.56 24.89 21.52
N PRO A 4 -1.79 25.42 21.56
CA PRO A 4 -2.49 25.75 22.80
C PRO A 4 -3.07 24.50 23.51
N GLU A 5 -2.88 24.41 24.83
CA GLU A 5 -3.44 23.37 25.71
C GLU A 5 -4.97 23.20 25.61
N SER A 6 -5.44 21.94 25.61
CA SER A 6 -6.86 21.58 25.50
C SER A 6 -7.65 21.63 26.82
N GLU A 7 -8.98 21.70 26.75
CA GLU A 7 -9.87 21.71 27.94
C GLU A 7 -9.95 20.35 28.67
N LEU A 8 -9.70 19.24 27.99
CA LEU A 8 -9.57 17.91 28.61
C LEU A 8 -8.25 17.84 29.39
N HIS A 9 -7.15 18.34 28.80
CA HIS A 9 -5.87 18.52 29.48
C HIS A 9 -6.04 19.36 30.76
N LYS A 10 -6.75 20.50 30.70
CA LYS A 10 -7.07 21.34 31.88
C LYS A 10 -7.99 20.68 32.92
N LYS A 11 -8.70 19.61 32.57
CA LYS A 11 -9.57 18.85 33.50
C LYS A 11 -8.82 17.69 34.14
N LEU A 12 -8.00 16.97 33.37
CA LEU A 12 -7.21 15.83 33.82
C LEU A 12 -5.97 16.27 34.60
N SER A 13 -5.31 17.35 34.21
CA SER A 13 -4.19 17.95 34.98
C SER A 13 -4.59 18.45 36.38
N LYS A 14 -5.90 18.54 36.65
CA LYS A 14 -6.44 18.92 37.96
C LYS A 14 -6.71 17.74 38.89
N GLN A 15 -6.63 16.49 38.41
CA GLN A 15 -6.81 15.30 39.25
C GLN A 15 -5.44 14.80 39.74
N ARG A 16 -5.31 14.61 41.05
CA ARG A 16 -4.08 14.19 41.73
C ARG A 16 -4.09 12.67 41.93
N PRO A 17 -2.97 11.95 41.73
CA PRO A 17 -2.91 10.49 41.91
C PRO A 17 -3.36 10.02 43.30
N ASP A 18 -3.99 8.85 43.34
CA ASP A 18 -4.36 8.10 44.55
C ASP A 18 -3.74 6.70 44.47
N PHE A 19 -2.63 6.47 45.18
CA PHE A 19 -1.90 5.20 45.20
C PHE A 19 -2.43 4.21 46.26
N GLY A 20 -3.65 4.43 46.76
CA GLY A 20 -4.35 3.52 47.65
C GLY A 20 -4.35 3.93 49.12
N PRO A 21 -5.04 3.14 49.97
CA PRO A 21 -5.44 3.57 51.30
C PRO A 21 -4.32 3.63 52.35
N GLU A 22 -3.11 3.18 52.04
CA GLU A 22 -1.94 3.20 52.94
C GLU A 22 -0.94 4.32 52.60
N ASP A 23 -1.01 4.92 51.40
CA ASP A 23 -0.14 6.04 51.02
C ASP A 23 -0.66 7.37 51.60
N LYS A 24 -0.28 7.64 52.85
CA LYS A 24 -0.69 8.85 53.57
C LYS A 24 0.02 10.11 53.06
N VAL A 25 1.20 9.99 52.46
CA VAL A 25 1.97 11.13 51.94
C VAL A 25 1.32 11.66 50.67
N THR A 26 1.08 10.81 49.67
CA THR A 26 0.46 11.22 48.40
C THR A 26 -0.97 11.69 48.61
N ARG A 27 -1.76 11.09 49.50
CA ARG A 27 -3.11 11.58 49.78
C ARG A 27 -3.15 12.92 50.51
N SER A 28 -2.19 13.16 51.40
CA SER A 28 -2.07 14.47 52.06
C SER A 28 -1.67 15.54 51.05
N TRP A 29 -0.79 15.20 50.10
CA TRP A 29 -0.54 16.07 48.95
C TRP A 29 -1.81 16.21 48.10
N ALA A 30 -2.52 15.14 47.75
CA ALA A 30 -3.76 15.16 46.96
C ALA A 30 -4.83 16.09 47.56
N ARG A 31 -4.94 16.11 48.90
CA ARG A 31 -5.84 16.99 49.66
C ARG A 31 -5.31 18.42 49.88
N LYS A 32 -4.12 18.75 49.36
CA LYS A 32 -3.41 20.04 49.53
C LYS A 32 -3.02 20.35 50.99
N GLU A 33 -2.80 19.31 51.79
CA GLU A 33 -2.40 19.43 53.19
C GLU A 33 -0.88 19.65 53.35
N ILE A 34 -0.09 19.24 52.35
CA ILE A 34 1.37 19.44 52.27
C ILE A 34 1.78 20.08 50.93
N SER A 35 2.88 20.83 50.95
CA SER A 35 3.48 21.48 49.77
C SER A 35 4.16 20.50 48.81
N VAL A 36 4.56 20.97 47.62
CA VAL A 36 5.37 20.17 46.68
C VAL A 36 6.75 19.83 47.28
N ASP A 37 7.39 20.77 47.98
CA ASP A 37 8.65 20.54 48.69
C ASP A 37 8.53 19.45 49.76
N GLU A 38 7.45 19.49 50.55
CA GLU A 38 7.16 18.49 51.57
C GLU A 38 6.77 17.16 50.95
N TYR A 39 6.00 17.15 49.87
CA TYR A 39 5.67 15.92 49.14
C TYR A 39 6.95 15.22 48.64
N ILE A 40 7.86 15.96 48.01
CA ILE A 40 9.14 15.42 47.53
C ILE A 40 9.98 14.86 48.67
N ARG A 41 10.20 15.66 49.71
CA ARG A 41 11.01 15.25 50.86
C ARG A 41 10.38 14.07 51.60
N TYR A 42 9.06 14.07 51.81
CA TYR A 42 8.38 13.01 52.55
C TYR A 42 8.26 11.73 51.74
N SER A 43 8.02 11.79 50.42
CA SER A 43 8.05 10.60 49.57
C SER A 43 9.43 9.96 49.57
N LEU A 44 10.51 10.76 49.49
CA LEU A 44 11.89 10.24 49.60
C LEU A 44 12.19 9.71 51.00
N GLN A 45 11.86 10.45 52.06
CA GLN A 45 12.02 10.03 53.46
C GLN A 45 11.25 8.76 53.80
N GLN A 46 10.09 8.53 53.17
CA GLN A 46 9.31 7.31 53.35
C GLN A 46 10.08 6.06 52.95
N VAL A 47 11.06 6.19 52.04
CA VAL A 47 11.93 5.10 51.60
C VAL A 47 13.27 5.10 52.34
N ILE A 48 13.93 6.25 52.45
CA ILE A 48 15.31 6.32 52.98
C ILE A 48 15.38 6.44 54.51
N GLU A 49 14.41 7.09 55.16
CA GLU A 49 14.41 7.35 56.61
C GLU A 49 12.97 7.44 57.15
N PRO A 50 12.16 6.35 57.11
CA PRO A 50 10.72 6.39 57.39
C PRO A 50 10.39 6.89 58.81
N ASP A 51 11.30 6.70 59.76
CA ASP A 51 11.18 7.19 61.14
C ASP A 51 11.29 8.72 61.26
N ARG A 52 11.75 9.43 60.23
CA ARG A 52 11.80 10.89 60.19
C ARG A 52 10.54 11.54 59.64
N LEU A 53 9.61 10.76 59.08
CA LEU A 53 8.31 11.29 58.67
C LEU A 53 7.53 11.83 59.87
N PRO A 54 6.71 12.89 59.69
CA PRO A 54 5.71 13.28 60.67
C PRO A 54 4.82 12.09 61.04
N GLU A 55 4.52 11.92 62.33
CA GLU A 55 3.77 10.75 62.85
C GLU A 55 2.44 10.52 62.12
N GLN A 56 1.74 11.59 61.75
CA GLN A 56 0.48 11.56 60.98
C GLN A 56 0.62 11.06 59.53
N LEU A 57 1.84 11.08 58.96
CA LEU A 57 2.14 10.64 57.60
C LEU A 57 2.78 9.25 57.56
N ARG A 58 3.12 8.65 58.72
CA ARG A 58 3.67 7.30 58.79
C ARG A 58 2.61 6.25 58.46
N SER A 59 2.94 5.33 57.56
CA SER A 59 2.11 4.14 57.31
C SER A 59 2.03 3.27 58.57
N THR A 60 0.88 2.64 58.79
CA THR A 60 0.62 1.73 59.91
C THR A 60 0.73 0.25 59.52
N GLY A 61 0.93 -0.05 58.22
CA GLY A 61 1.16 -1.39 57.68
C GLY A 61 2.48 -1.47 56.89
N GLU A 62 2.84 -2.67 56.44
CA GLU A 62 3.94 -2.85 55.47
C GLU A 62 3.70 -1.94 54.26
N LEU A 63 4.74 -1.20 53.87
CA LEU A 63 4.70 -0.31 52.72
C LEU A 63 4.48 -1.15 51.45
N PRO A 64 3.37 -0.99 50.71
CA PRO A 64 3.14 -1.77 49.50
C PRO A 64 4.15 -1.39 48.40
N HIS A 65 4.22 -2.21 47.34
CA HIS A 65 4.98 -1.96 46.10
C HIS A 65 4.75 -0.56 45.47
N SER A 66 3.69 0.16 45.86
CA SER A 66 3.35 1.52 45.43
C SER A 66 4.34 2.61 45.88
N THR A 67 5.22 2.33 46.84
CA THR A 67 6.17 3.33 47.37
C THR A 67 7.21 3.79 46.33
N GLY A 68 7.53 2.95 45.34
CA GLY A 68 8.39 3.33 44.21
C GLY A 68 7.69 4.31 43.25
N LEU A 69 6.37 4.18 43.07
CA LEU A 69 5.57 5.07 42.22
C LEU A 69 5.37 6.45 42.86
N SER A 70 5.20 6.50 44.19
CA SER A 70 5.09 7.77 44.93
C SER A 70 6.43 8.53 44.95
N VAL A 71 7.56 7.81 45.03
CA VAL A 71 8.90 8.41 44.91
C VAL A 71 9.17 8.89 43.49
N ALA A 72 8.86 8.08 42.47
CA ALA A 72 8.99 8.50 41.07
C ALA A 72 8.14 9.76 40.79
N HIS A 73 6.88 9.77 41.24
CA HIS A 73 6.02 10.94 41.12
C HIS A 73 6.50 12.15 41.94
N ALA A 74 7.20 11.95 43.06
CA ALA A 74 7.83 13.05 43.77
C ALA A 74 8.99 13.63 42.94
N LEU A 75 9.87 12.79 42.43
CA LEU A 75 11.01 13.22 41.61
C LEU A 75 10.56 13.91 40.30
N SER A 76 9.41 13.50 39.73
CA SER A 76 8.75 14.18 38.60
C SER A 76 8.49 15.67 38.84
N MET A 77 8.30 16.06 40.10
CA MET A 77 7.93 17.41 40.50
C MET A 77 9.14 18.26 40.92
N LEU A 78 10.36 17.78 40.71
CA LEU A 78 11.58 18.45 41.20
C LEU A 78 11.79 19.84 40.56
N ASP A 79 11.28 20.04 39.34
CA ASP A 79 11.28 21.33 38.65
C ASP A 79 10.33 22.35 39.30
N GLU A 80 9.26 21.87 39.94
CA GLU A 80 8.31 22.69 40.72
C GLU A 80 8.79 22.95 42.16
N ALA A 81 9.83 22.25 42.61
CA ALA A 81 10.38 22.35 43.95
C ALA A 81 11.20 23.63 44.17
N SER A 82 11.38 24.01 45.44
CA SER A 82 12.32 25.07 45.82
C SER A 82 13.76 24.68 45.47
N PRO A 83 14.63 25.67 45.17
CA PRO A 83 16.06 25.42 44.95
C PRO A 83 16.73 24.63 46.09
N GLU A 84 16.26 24.82 47.33
CA GLU A 84 16.76 24.11 48.50
C GLU A 84 16.39 22.63 48.48
N THR A 85 15.16 22.27 48.10
CA THR A 85 14.75 20.87 47.94
C THR A 85 15.48 20.23 46.79
N ARG A 86 15.59 20.91 45.64
CA ARG A 86 16.35 20.41 44.48
C ARG A 86 17.80 20.11 44.84
N LYS A 87 18.48 21.06 45.48
CA LYS A 87 19.85 20.88 45.96
C LYS A 87 20.00 19.77 47.00
N TRP A 88 18.97 19.54 47.82
CA TRP A 88 18.97 18.43 48.77
C TRP A 88 18.84 17.08 48.05
N VAL A 89 17.97 16.97 47.04
CA VAL A 89 17.85 15.78 46.19
C VAL A 89 19.15 15.53 45.42
N GLU A 90 19.72 16.56 44.77
CA GLU A 90 21.04 16.50 44.10
C GLU A 90 22.17 16.06 45.06
N SER A 91 22.07 16.40 46.36
CA SER A 91 23.06 15.97 47.36
C SER A 91 22.98 14.49 47.72
N LEU A 92 21.86 13.83 47.40
CA LEU A 92 21.71 12.38 47.51
C LEU A 92 22.35 11.67 46.29
N GLU A 93 22.46 12.33 45.13
CA GLU A 93 22.94 11.76 43.85
C GLU A 93 24.44 11.48 43.78
N SER A 94 25.26 11.94 44.75
CA SER A 94 26.70 11.61 44.72
C SER A 94 27.40 11.61 46.08
N GLN A 95 27.76 10.42 46.55
CA GLN A 95 28.81 10.23 47.56
C GLN A 95 29.66 9.02 47.12
N PRO A 96 30.97 9.18 46.84
CA PRO A 96 31.85 8.06 46.55
C PRO A 96 31.97 7.12 47.76
N GLY A 97 31.56 5.86 47.59
CA GLY A 97 31.81 4.81 48.58
C GLY A 97 33.28 4.35 48.53
N PRO A 98 34.03 4.36 49.66
CA PRO A 98 35.46 4.04 49.66
C PRO A 98 35.79 2.58 49.29
N ASP A 99 34.82 1.66 49.36
CA ASP A 99 35.11 0.23 49.24
C ASP A 99 34.95 -0.33 47.80
N GLY A 100 34.27 0.36 46.89
CA GLY A 100 33.98 -0.13 45.52
C GLY A 100 35.13 0.05 44.52
N GLN A 101 35.95 1.09 44.68
CA GLN A 101 37.08 1.38 43.78
C GLN A 101 38.17 0.29 43.81
N ALA A 102 38.41 -0.33 44.97
CA ALA A 102 39.49 -1.29 45.14
C ALA A 102 39.20 -2.64 44.45
N GLU A 103 37.94 -3.08 44.44
CA GLU A 103 37.54 -4.35 43.80
C GLU A 103 37.48 -4.23 42.27
N ALA A 104 36.97 -3.11 41.74
CA ALA A 104 36.90 -2.87 40.30
C ALA A 104 38.29 -2.73 39.64
N GLN A 105 39.23 -2.05 40.29
CA GLN A 105 40.62 -1.93 39.80
C GLN A 105 41.38 -3.27 39.85
N ALA A 106 41.03 -4.18 40.75
CA ALA A 106 41.67 -5.49 40.87
C ALA A 106 41.28 -6.47 39.75
N ALA A 107 40.11 -6.29 39.15
CA ALA A 107 39.53 -7.24 38.18
C ALA A 107 39.72 -6.85 36.69
N GLY A 108 40.38 -5.72 36.39
CA GLY A 108 40.77 -5.36 35.02
C GLY A 108 39.66 -4.79 34.13
N TRP A 109 38.55 -4.34 34.73
CA TRP A 109 37.41 -3.75 34.04
C TRP A 109 37.65 -2.30 33.65
N THR A 110 37.39 -1.94 32.40
CA THR A 110 37.74 -0.62 31.85
C THR A 110 36.72 0.47 32.15
N ASP A 111 35.45 0.11 32.34
CA ASP A 111 34.31 1.03 32.52
C ASP A 111 33.88 1.19 34.00
N CYS A 112 34.64 0.62 34.95
CA CYS A 112 34.28 0.54 36.38
C CYS A 112 35.22 1.35 37.28
N ALA A 113 35.36 2.66 37.01
CA ALA A 113 36.37 3.50 37.66
C ALA A 113 35.90 4.15 38.98
N MET A 114 34.59 4.33 39.19
CA MET A 114 34.00 4.93 40.41
C MET A 114 32.58 4.38 40.66
N PRO A 115 32.13 4.23 41.91
CA PRO A 115 30.72 3.97 42.21
C PRO A 115 29.86 5.20 41.84
N HIS A 116 28.81 4.96 41.07
CA HIS A 116 27.76 5.90 40.70
C HIS A 116 26.51 5.59 41.56
N TYR A 117 25.88 6.62 42.12
CA TYR A 117 24.61 6.47 42.82
C TYR A 117 23.51 7.04 41.93
N ALA A 118 22.53 6.21 41.58
CA ALA A 118 21.41 6.62 40.74
C ALA A 118 20.17 5.82 41.16
N PHE A 119 19.02 6.49 41.28
CA PHE A 119 17.74 5.87 41.66
C PHE A 119 17.80 5.01 42.94
N LEU A 120 18.47 5.51 43.98
CA LEU A 120 18.62 4.83 45.27
C LEU A 120 19.42 3.51 45.24
N VAL A 121 20.06 3.17 44.11
CA VAL A 121 20.86 1.95 43.92
C VAL A 121 22.29 2.32 43.49
N TRP A 122 23.25 1.47 43.90
CA TRP A 122 24.66 1.64 43.59
C TRP A 122 25.01 0.98 42.26
N PHE A 123 25.46 1.73 41.26
CA PHE A 123 26.03 1.18 40.02
C PHE A 123 27.55 1.35 40.03
N TYR A 124 28.30 0.31 39.68
CA TYR A 124 29.77 0.35 39.80
C TYR A 124 30.48 0.56 38.46
N CYS A 125 29.74 0.47 37.36
CA CYS A 125 30.25 0.59 36.01
C CYS A 125 29.34 1.48 35.16
N LEU A 126 29.94 2.31 34.32
CA LEU A 126 29.25 3.21 33.39
C LEU A 126 29.88 3.09 32.01
N ARG A 127 29.08 2.68 31.02
CA ARG A 127 29.46 2.68 29.61
C ARG A 127 28.77 3.83 28.89
N THR A 128 29.55 4.73 28.31
CA THR A 128 29.00 5.79 27.45
C THR A 128 29.26 5.49 25.97
N PHE A 129 28.27 5.76 25.13
CA PHE A 129 28.42 5.68 23.67
C PHE A 129 27.43 6.60 22.96
N THR A 130 27.58 6.76 21.64
CA THR A 130 26.63 7.54 20.84
C THR A 130 26.18 6.72 19.65
N ALA A 131 24.86 6.63 19.44
CA ALA A 131 24.26 5.95 18.30
C ALA A 131 23.21 6.82 17.63
N ALA A 132 23.25 6.91 16.30
CA ALA A 132 22.33 7.76 15.51
C ALA A 132 22.29 9.24 15.94
N GLY A 133 23.36 9.73 16.57
CA GLY A 133 23.44 11.08 17.15
C GLY A 133 22.76 11.24 18.52
N ILE A 134 22.40 10.12 19.16
CA ILE A 134 21.82 10.05 20.51
C ILE A 134 22.91 9.56 21.47
N PRO A 135 23.27 10.32 22.51
CA PRO A 135 24.13 9.86 23.60
C PRO A 135 23.41 8.82 24.46
N PHE A 136 24.13 7.77 24.86
CA PHE A 136 23.65 6.72 25.75
C PHE A 136 24.60 6.55 26.92
N GLU A 137 24.03 6.37 28.11
CA GLU A 137 24.74 6.10 29.36
C GLU A 137 24.20 4.80 29.98
N VAL A 138 24.98 3.73 29.93
CA VAL A 138 24.59 2.41 30.44
C VAL A 138 25.25 2.16 31.78
N TYR A 139 24.47 2.20 32.84
CA TYR A 139 24.86 1.91 34.21
C TYR A 139 24.61 0.44 34.51
N TYR A 140 25.62 -0.27 35.04
CA TYR A 140 25.48 -1.69 35.32
C TYR A 140 26.34 -2.16 36.49
N GLN A 141 26.00 -3.34 37.00
CA GLN A 141 26.77 -4.04 38.01
C GLN A 141 27.41 -5.32 37.45
N ILE A 142 28.54 -5.71 38.03
CA ILE A 142 29.22 -6.98 37.72
C ILE A 142 28.97 -7.94 38.88
N ASP A 143 28.50 -9.15 38.57
CA ASP A 143 28.27 -10.19 39.58
C ASP A 143 29.57 -10.45 40.38
N GLY A 144 29.45 -10.43 41.72
CA GLY A 144 30.57 -10.54 42.65
C GLY A 144 31.16 -9.21 43.21
N LEU A 145 30.65 -8.03 42.82
CA LEU A 145 31.11 -6.72 43.31
C LEU A 145 30.33 -6.08 44.48
N LYS A 146 29.24 -6.68 45.02
CA LYS A 146 28.73 -6.55 46.43
C LYS A 146 27.23 -6.78 46.64
N LYS A 147 26.89 -6.93 47.93
CA LYS A 147 25.55 -6.87 48.55
C LYS A 147 25.19 -5.42 48.93
N ASP A 148 23.90 -5.13 49.02
CA ASP A 148 23.37 -3.90 49.61
C ASP A 148 23.99 -3.68 51.01
N PRO A 149 24.62 -2.53 51.27
CA PRO A 149 25.31 -2.26 52.54
C PRO A 149 24.37 -1.99 53.73
N GLU A 150 23.10 -1.64 53.50
CA GLU A 150 22.08 -1.38 54.52
C GLU A 150 21.21 -2.62 54.80
N THR A 151 20.89 -3.42 53.77
CA THR A 151 19.99 -4.58 53.88
C THR A 151 20.72 -5.93 53.86
N GLY A 152 21.99 -5.97 53.40
CA GLY A 152 22.79 -7.18 53.29
C GLY A 152 22.31 -8.16 52.21
N LEU A 153 21.37 -7.74 51.36
CA LEU A 153 20.83 -8.53 50.25
C LEU A 153 21.81 -8.54 49.06
N PRO A 154 21.95 -9.66 48.32
CA PRO A 154 22.64 -9.65 47.04
C PRO A 154 21.97 -8.65 46.10
N ILE A 155 22.77 -7.81 45.41
CA ILE A 155 22.27 -7.08 44.26
C ILE A 155 22.71 -7.88 43.04
N ASP A 156 21.77 -8.30 42.21
CA ASP A 156 22.05 -9.18 41.08
C ASP A 156 22.77 -8.41 39.96
N GLY A 157 23.99 -8.83 39.61
CA GLY A 157 24.80 -8.24 38.54
C GLY A 157 24.74 -9.02 37.22
N ILE A 158 25.50 -8.56 36.21
CA ILE A 158 25.69 -9.31 34.96
C ILE A 158 26.26 -10.70 35.26
N LYS A 159 25.58 -11.75 34.79
CA LYS A 159 25.96 -13.16 35.06
C LYS A 159 27.42 -13.45 34.74
N ALA A 160 28.04 -14.27 35.59
CA ALA A 160 29.43 -14.73 35.46
C ALA A 160 29.80 -15.29 34.06
N GLU A 161 28.87 -15.92 33.35
CA GLU A 161 29.09 -16.47 32.01
C GLU A 161 29.24 -15.40 30.91
N ASP A 162 28.74 -14.18 31.13
CA ASP A 162 28.91 -13.01 30.27
C ASP A 162 30.04 -12.07 30.76
N LEU A 163 30.75 -12.43 31.84
CA LEU A 163 31.85 -11.66 32.44
C LEU A 163 33.26 -12.03 31.90
N LEU A 164 33.39 -12.69 30.76
CA LEU A 164 34.71 -13.13 30.25
C LEU A 164 35.12 -12.49 28.91
N PRO A 165 35.21 -11.16 28.81
CA PRO A 165 35.55 -10.49 27.57
C PRO A 165 37.07 -10.32 27.38
N ALA A 166 37.50 -10.21 26.12
CA ALA A 166 38.90 -9.90 25.78
C ALA A 166 39.26 -8.40 25.90
N ASN A 167 38.26 -7.51 26.01
CA ASN A 167 38.42 -6.05 25.98
C ASN A 167 38.19 -5.34 27.33
N GLY A 168 37.89 -6.10 28.40
CA GLY A 168 37.62 -5.53 29.73
C GLY A 168 36.23 -4.89 29.90
N VAL A 169 35.24 -5.28 29.10
CA VAL A 169 33.81 -4.88 29.19
C VAL A 169 32.93 -6.12 29.06
N PRO A 170 31.98 -6.43 29.96
CA PRO A 170 31.20 -7.68 29.89
C PRO A 170 30.55 -7.91 28.51
N ASP A 171 30.60 -9.15 28.00
CA ASP A 171 30.08 -9.53 26.69
C ASP A 171 28.57 -9.20 26.56
N GLY A 172 27.83 -9.29 27.66
CA GLY A 172 26.42 -8.89 27.74
C GLY A 172 26.21 -7.40 27.45
N ILE A 173 27.06 -6.54 28.00
CA ILE A 173 27.00 -5.09 27.79
C ILE A 173 27.38 -4.76 26.35
N ASP A 174 28.41 -5.40 25.78
CA ASP A 174 28.76 -5.20 24.37
C ASP A 174 27.62 -5.60 23.41
N LYS A 175 26.94 -6.72 23.68
CA LYS A 175 25.75 -7.15 22.92
C LYS A 175 24.61 -6.14 23.04
N MET A 176 24.39 -5.58 24.22
CA MET A 176 23.35 -4.56 24.48
C MET A 176 23.64 -3.25 23.75
N VAL A 177 24.87 -2.73 23.86
CA VAL A 177 25.33 -1.53 23.15
C VAL A 177 25.15 -1.71 21.64
N ALA A 178 25.54 -2.87 21.09
CA ALA A 178 25.33 -3.18 19.68
C ALA A 178 23.83 -3.21 19.32
N SER A 179 22.99 -3.75 20.21
CA SER A 179 21.54 -3.82 19.99
C SER A 179 20.86 -2.45 20.00
N LEU A 180 21.14 -1.63 21.02
CA LEU A 180 20.65 -0.24 21.12
C LEU A 180 21.12 0.60 19.93
N THR A 181 22.37 0.42 19.50
CA THR A 181 22.91 1.10 18.32
C THR A 181 22.11 0.78 17.06
N VAL A 182 21.82 -0.50 16.84
CA VAL A 182 21.04 -0.97 15.71
C VAL A 182 19.62 -0.42 15.77
N ALA A 183 18.94 -0.52 16.91
CA ALA A 183 17.57 -0.03 17.06
C ALA A 183 17.47 1.50 16.91
N ALA A 184 18.33 2.28 17.56
CA ALA A 184 18.34 3.73 17.45
C ALA A 184 18.48 4.21 15.99
N GLN A 185 19.38 3.57 15.22
CA GLN A 185 19.55 3.87 13.80
C GLN A 185 18.29 3.55 12.99
N GLN A 186 17.66 2.40 13.25
CA GLN A 186 16.47 1.98 12.51
C GLN A 186 15.22 2.78 12.88
N TYR A 187 15.00 3.08 14.16
CA TYR A 187 13.87 3.91 14.61
C TYR A 187 13.96 5.33 14.02
N LYS A 188 15.15 5.94 14.04
CA LYS A 188 15.38 7.22 13.38
C LYS A 188 15.19 7.15 11.86
N ALA A 189 15.64 6.08 11.21
CA ALA A 189 15.40 5.85 9.78
C ALA A 189 13.93 5.63 9.43
N MET A 190 13.12 5.13 10.39
CA MET A 190 11.66 5.03 10.27
C MET A 190 10.93 6.35 10.55
N GLY A 191 11.66 7.42 10.88
CA GLY A 191 11.11 8.76 11.10
C GLY A 191 10.71 9.05 12.54
N TYR A 192 11.04 8.19 13.51
CA TYR A 192 10.74 8.44 14.92
C TYR A 192 11.71 9.46 15.53
N GLY A 193 11.16 10.43 16.26
CA GLY A 193 11.88 11.39 17.08
C GLY A 193 12.12 10.89 18.50
N LEU A 194 13.10 11.49 19.19
CA LEU A 194 13.41 11.22 20.59
C LEU A 194 13.16 12.49 21.41
N THR A 195 12.72 12.34 22.66
CA THR A 195 12.71 13.40 23.68
C THR A 195 14.04 13.45 24.42
N GLY A 196 14.49 14.66 24.76
CA GLY A 196 15.71 14.86 25.56
C GLY A 196 17.03 14.88 24.78
N ASP A 197 18.14 15.02 25.52
CA ASP A 197 19.49 15.15 24.97
C ASP A 197 20.37 13.90 25.13
N HIS A 198 19.98 12.93 25.97
CA HIS A 198 20.62 11.62 26.14
C HIS A 198 19.63 10.54 26.62
N ILE A 199 20.03 9.27 26.63
CA ILE A 199 19.24 8.14 27.16
C ILE A 199 20.06 7.40 28.22
N GLU A 200 19.51 7.27 29.42
CA GLU A 200 20.10 6.46 30.48
C GLU A 200 19.54 5.03 30.46
N VAL A 201 20.40 4.04 30.68
CA VAL A 201 20.03 2.63 30.71
C VAL A 201 20.61 1.98 31.96
N TYR A 202 19.75 1.48 32.84
CA TYR A 202 20.15 0.85 34.10
C TYR A 202 20.00 -0.67 34.00
N VAL A 203 21.08 -1.41 34.23
CA VAL A 203 21.13 -2.87 34.11
C VAL A 203 21.45 -3.51 35.46
N GLY A 204 20.63 -4.46 35.89
CA GLY A 204 20.83 -5.21 37.14
C GLY A 204 19.94 -4.79 38.30
N PHE A 205 18.72 -4.33 38.00
CA PHE A 205 17.68 -4.16 39.01
C PHE A 205 16.99 -5.51 39.30
N ASP A 206 17.19 -6.09 40.49
CA ASP A 206 16.28 -7.10 41.06
C ASP A 206 15.32 -6.43 42.04
N VAL A 207 14.12 -6.10 41.54
CA VAL A 207 12.97 -5.79 42.39
C VAL A 207 11.94 -6.90 42.28
N ASN A 208 12.36 -8.17 42.32
CA ASN A 208 11.55 -9.33 42.67
C ASN A 208 10.12 -9.42 42.07
N ASN A 209 9.82 -8.82 40.90
CA ASN A 209 8.61 -9.10 40.07
C ASN A 209 8.37 -8.28 38.78
N ASN A 210 9.27 -7.45 38.23
CA ASN A 210 8.95 -6.76 36.95
C ASN A 210 10.15 -6.58 35.99
N PRO A 211 10.30 -7.46 34.99
CA PRO A 211 11.24 -7.31 33.88
C PRO A 211 10.76 -6.22 32.91
N GLY A 212 11.62 -5.26 32.57
CA GLY A 212 11.37 -4.30 31.50
C GLY A 212 10.42 -3.17 31.88
N LEU A 213 10.78 -2.39 32.90
CA LEU A 213 10.15 -1.10 33.14
C LEU A 213 11.01 -0.02 32.50
N THR A 214 10.70 0.42 31.27
CA THR A 214 10.82 1.86 31.03
C THR A 214 9.84 2.49 32.01
N PHE A 215 10.26 3.39 32.91
CA PHE A 215 9.28 4.09 33.77
C PHE A 215 8.28 4.76 32.81
N PRO A 216 6.99 4.38 32.81
CA PRO A 216 6.00 4.91 31.86
C PRO A 216 5.53 6.31 32.27
N PHE A 217 6.38 7.02 32.98
CA PHE A 217 6.13 8.32 33.54
C PHE A 217 7.00 9.21 32.70
N GLY A 218 6.44 10.22 32.03
CA GLY A 218 7.18 11.14 31.15
C GLY A 218 8.25 11.98 31.87
N ASP A 219 8.88 11.44 32.90
CA ASP A 219 9.95 12.03 33.67
C ASP A 219 11.27 11.72 33.03
N VAL A 220 11.62 12.71 32.24
CA VAL A 220 12.96 13.21 32.06
C VAL A 220 13.70 13.27 33.40
N VAL A 221 14.69 12.39 33.63
CA VAL A 221 15.75 12.66 34.62
C VAL A 221 16.82 13.45 33.89
N ASP A 222 17.16 14.63 34.42
CA ASP A 222 18.20 15.54 33.87
C ASP A 222 18.08 15.96 32.39
N GLY A 223 16.95 15.74 31.74
CA GLY A 223 16.75 16.09 30.34
C GLY A 223 16.35 14.92 29.42
N GLY A 224 16.57 13.65 29.81
CA GLY A 224 16.43 12.47 28.93
C GLY A 224 15.57 11.30 29.45
N PRO A 225 15.09 10.40 28.56
CA PRO A 225 14.37 9.18 28.93
C PRO A 225 15.28 8.11 29.55
N VAL A 226 14.70 7.28 30.42
CA VAL A 226 15.42 6.24 31.18
C VAL A 226 14.85 4.84 30.92
N ILE A 227 15.74 3.85 30.70
CA ILE A 227 15.40 2.44 30.45
C ILE A 227 15.94 1.55 31.58
N PHE A 228 15.11 0.67 32.15
CA PHE A 228 15.58 -0.33 33.14
C PHE A 228 15.50 -1.75 32.61
N LEU A 229 16.59 -2.50 32.81
CA LEU A 229 16.76 -3.88 32.37
C LEU A 229 17.20 -4.76 33.56
N PRO A 230 16.53 -5.89 33.85
CA PRO A 230 16.96 -6.84 34.88
C PRO A 230 18.26 -7.59 34.55
N SER A 231 18.80 -8.27 35.56
CA SER A 231 20.11 -8.94 35.59
C SER A 231 20.10 -10.42 35.18
N ASP A 232 18.99 -11.16 35.36
CA ASP A 232 18.97 -12.63 35.17
C ASP A 232 18.23 -13.09 33.88
N PRO A 233 18.94 -13.67 32.88
CA PRO A 233 18.33 -14.34 31.72
C PRO A 233 17.36 -15.52 32.02
N ALA A 234 17.44 -16.13 33.20
CA ALA A 234 16.58 -17.24 33.61
C ALA A 234 15.14 -16.77 33.91
N ASP A 235 14.97 -15.51 34.30
CA ASP A 235 13.66 -14.88 34.57
C ASP A 235 12.90 -14.52 33.28
N ILE A 236 13.59 -14.55 32.12
CA ILE A 236 13.02 -14.21 30.80
C ILE A 236 12.95 -15.45 29.86
N GLY A 237 13.20 -16.65 30.39
CA GLY A 237 12.97 -17.90 29.67
C GLY A 237 13.80 -18.04 28.38
N ASN A 238 15.09 -18.36 28.50
CA ASN A 238 15.98 -18.82 27.40
C ASN A 238 16.12 -17.93 26.14
N GLU A 239 15.60 -16.70 26.11
CA GLU A 239 15.76 -15.75 25.00
C GLU A 239 17.12 -15.01 25.03
N PRO A 240 17.65 -14.50 23.89
CA PRO A 240 18.84 -13.65 23.85
C PRO A 240 18.51 -12.23 24.34
N TRP A 241 18.39 -12.14 25.66
CA TRP A 241 18.16 -10.98 26.51
C TRP A 241 18.77 -9.67 26.01
N TYR A 242 20.08 -9.67 25.77
CA TYR A 242 20.84 -8.47 25.36
C TYR A 242 20.51 -7.95 23.95
N THR A 243 19.62 -8.60 23.21
CA THR A 243 19.25 -8.18 21.86
C THR A 243 17.80 -7.76 21.73
N TYR A 244 16.85 -8.46 22.32
CA TYR A 244 15.43 -8.17 22.10
C TYR A 244 14.93 -7.05 23.01
N LEU A 245 15.04 -7.23 24.34
CA LEU A 245 14.44 -6.28 25.29
C LEU A 245 15.01 -4.86 25.15
N PRO A 246 16.34 -4.65 24.97
CA PRO A 246 16.88 -3.30 24.76
C PRO A 246 16.27 -2.59 23.54
N ARG A 247 15.84 -3.32 22.50
CA ARG A 247 15.20 -2.71 21.32
C ARG A 247 13.76 -2.34 21.60
N HIS A 248 13.04 -3.19 22.33
CA HIS A 248 11.66 -2.96 22.75
C HIS A 248 11.56 -1.72 23.63
N GLU A 249 12.32 -1.71 24.74
CA GLU A 249 12.33 -0.58 25.68
C GLU A 249 12.82 0.71 25.03
N LEU A 250 13.80 0.63 24.12
CA LEU A 250 14.23 1.80 23.37
C LEU A 250 13.10 2.39 22.53
N PHE A 251 12.19 1.60 21.97
CA PHE A 251 11.08 2.16 21.19
C PHE A 251 10.10 2.97 22.06
N HIS A 252 9.88 2.57 23.32
CA HIS A 252 9.09 3.36 24.25
C HIS A 252 9.66 4.77 24.44
N ALA A 253 10.98 4.91 24.52
CA ALA A 253 11.64 6.22 24.57
C ALA A 253 11.34 7.11 23.33
N PHE A 254 11.17 6.52 22.15
CA PHE A 254 10.76 7.24 20.93
C PHE A 254 9.25 7.54 20.91
N GLN A 255 8.41 6.70 21.50
CA GLN A 255 6.96 6.97 21.59
C GLN A 255 6.66 8.22 22.43
N TYR A 256 7.44 8.48 23.48
CA TYR A 256 7.28 9.66 24.34
C TYR A 256 7.43 10.98 23.59
N HIS A 257 8.16 11.02 22.48
CA HIS A 257 8.26 12.21 21.63
C HIS A 257 6.89 12.71 21.13
N TYR A 258 5.95 11.79 20.94
CA TYR A 258 4.62 12.08 20.42
C TYR A 258 3.56 12.20 21.52
N LEU A 259 3.96 11.98 22.78
CA LEU A 259 3.11 12.05 23.97
C LEU A 259 3.79 12.87 25.08
N PRO A 260 4.09 14.16 24.86
CA PRO A 260 4.95 14.94 25.74
C PRO A 260 4.39 15.23 27.14
N ASN A 261 3.12 14.91 27.42
CA ASN A 261 2.42 15.18 28.68
C ASN A 261 1.89 13.90 29.38
N LEU A 262 2.63 12.80 29.29
CA LEU A 262 2.23 11.51 29.84
C LEU A 262 2.33 11.51 31.38
N HIS A 263 1.21 11.73 32.09
CA HIS A 263 1.16 11.74 33.56
C HIS A 263 0.81 10.36 34.16
N LEU A 264 1.53 10.01 35.22
CA LEU A 264 1.53 8.78 36.04
C LEU A 264 0.18 8.10 36.37
N GLY A 265 -0.96 8.81 36.32
CA GLY A 265 -2.18 8.37 36.98
C GLY A 265 -3.38 7.98 36.12
N MET A 266 -3.50 8.45 34.86
CA MET A 266 -4.80 8.37 34.15
C MET A 266 -4.72 8.13 32.64
N ASN A 267 -3.65 8.54 31.95
CA ASN A 267 -3.53 8.32 30.50
C ASN A 267 -3.05 6.90 30.15
N LEU A 268 -2.40 6.19 31.06
CA LEU A 268 -1.68 4.96 30.72
C LEU A 268 -2.60 3.76 30.52
N SER A 269 -3.68 3.60 31.29
CA SER A 269 -4.52 2.37 31.24
C SER A 269 -5.15 2.12 29.86
N SER A 270 -5.63 3.17 29.18
CA SER A 270 -6.21 3.06 27.84
C SER A 270 -5.19 3.06 26.70
N LEU A 271 -3.97 3.56 26.92
CA LEU A 271 -2.89 3.67 25.93
C LEU A 271 -1.94 2.46 25.94
N ASN A 272 -1.78 1.82 27.10
CA ASN A 272 -0.78 0.79 27.38
C ASN A 272 -0.75 -0.28 26.28
N TRP A 273 -1.92 -0.78 25.90
CA TRP A 273 -2.02 -1.85 24.91
C TRP A 273 -1.50 -1.47 23.52
N TRP A 274 -1.66 -0.21 23.08
CA TRP A 274 -1.17 0.26 21.78
C TRP A 274 0.32 0.61 21.85
N MET A 275 0.77 1.16 22.98
CA MET A 275 2.20 1.40 23.26
C MET A 275 2.98 0.09 23.15
N GLU A 276 2.58 -0.93 23.90
CA GLU A 276 3.21 -2.25 23.90
C GLU A 276 3.12 -2.93 22.53
N ALA A 277 1.94 -2.93 21.90
CA ALA A 277 1.75 -3.56 20.59
C ALA A 277 2.65 -2.95 19.51
N THR A 278 2.93 -1.65 19.59
CA THR A 278 3.78 -0.98 18.60
C THR A 278 5.26 -1.02 18.97
N ALA A 279 5.64 -1.16 20.24
CA ALA A 279 7.02 -1.46 20.64
C ALA A 279 7.47 -2.86 20.19
N GLU A 280 6.57 -3.84 20.32
CA GLU A 280 6.75 -5.18 19.77
C GLU A 280 6.91 -5.15 18.24
N TRP A 281 6.00 -4.44 17.56
CA TRP A 281 6.05 -4.26 16.10
C TRP A 281 7.33 -3.55 15.64
N ALA A 282 7.77 -2.51 16.34
CA ALA A 282 8.96 -1.75 15.96
C ALA A 282 10.23 -2.58 16.14
N THR A 283 10.34 -3.29 17.28
CA THR A 283 11.41 -4.26 17.51
C THR A 283 11.47 -5.30 16.40
N HIS A 284 10.30 -5.77 15.98
CA HIS A 284 10.15 -6.67 14.85
C HIS A 284 10.69 -6.08 13.53
N GLU A 285 10.30 -4.85 13.17
CA GLU A 285 10.80 -4.16 11.96
C GLU A 285 12.32 -4.03 11.95
N VAL A 286 12.94 -3.79 13.10
CA VAL A 286 14.41 -3.73 13.24
C VAL A 286 15.05 -5.06 12.89
N TYR A 287 14.52 -6.18 13.38
CA TYR A 287 15.04 -7.51 13.03
C TYR A 287 14.92 -7.81 11.53
N LEU A 288 13.83 -7.40 10.87
CA LEU A 288 13.68 -7.59 9.41
C LEU A 288 14.71 -6.82 8.59
N ARG A 289 15.02 -5.59 9.00
CA ARG A 289 15.90 -4.68 8.24
C ARG A 289 17.38 -4.97 8.41
N THR A 290 17.74 -5.63 9.51
CA THR A 290 19.15 -5.81 9.91
C THR A 290 19.71 -7.20 9.60
N GLY A 291 18.86 -8.14 9.18
CA GLY A 291 19.29 -9.48 8.76
C GLY A 291 19.87 -10.36 9.88
N ALA A 292 19.89 -9.90 11.12
CA ALA A 292 20.30 -10.69 12.27
C ALA A 292 19.30 -11.85 12.46
N THR A 293 19.80 -13.08 12.65
CA THR A 293 18.96 -14.23 12.97
C THR A 293 18.27 -13.99 14.32
N ALA A 294 17.02 -13.54 14.27
CA ALA A 294 16.17 -13.48 15.47
C ALA A 294 16.08 -14.89 16.11
N PRO A 295 16.06 -14.99 17.45
CA PRO A 295 15.93 -16.26 18.17
C PRO A 295 14.69 -17.08 17.73
N GLY A 296 14.72 -18.39 17.98
CA GLY A 296 13.78 -19.37 17.40
C GLY A 296 12.30 -19.13 17.71
N SER A 297 11.97 -18.57 18.88
CA SER A 297 10.63 -18.12 19.28
C SER A 297 10.16 -16.86 18.54
N ALA A 298 11.09 -16.02 18.09
CA ALA A 298 10.88 -14.81 17.31
C ALA A 298 10.81 -15.06 15.79
N ALA A 299 10.72 -16.32 15.34
CA ALA A 299 10.49 -16.66 13.94
C ALA A 299 9.16 -16.11 13.39
N TYR A 300 8.19 -15.82 14.26
CA TYR A 300 6.94 -15.15 13.90
C TYR A 300 7.17 -13.80 13.19
N ALA A 301 8.26 -13.09 13.57
CA ALA A 301 8.70 -11.84 12.97
C ALA A 301 8.78 -11.98 11.43
N ARG A 302 9.48 -12.97 10.93
CA ARG A 302 9.68 -13.11 9.47
C ARG A 302 8.41 -13.55 8.74
N ALA A 303 7.48 -14.17 9.44
CA ALA A 303 6.32 -14.84 8.86
C ALA A 303 5.09 -13.94 8.74
N ILE A 304 4.93 -12.93 9.60
CA ILE A 304 3.70 -12.13 9.64
C ILE A 304 3.48 -11.31 8.36
N ARG A 305 4.56 -10.73 7.81
CA ARG A 305 4.55 -10.02 6.53
C ARG A 305 4.15 -10.92 5.37
N ILE A 306 4.70 -12.13 5.32
CA ILE A 306 4.40 -13.10 4.26
C ILE A 306 2.96 -13.63 4.42
N TYR A 307 2.50 -13.78 5.66
CA TYR A 307 1.16 -14.26 6.01
C TYR A 307 0.05 -13.25 5.68
N LEU A 308 0.30 -11.95 5.89
CA LEU A 308 -0.64 -10.86 5.64
C LEU A 308 -0.54 -10.31 4.20
N SER A 309 0.65 -10.34 3.57
CA SER A 309 0.85 -9.84 2.20
C SER A 309 0.67 -10.90 1.11
N GLU A 310 0.94 -12.17 1.38
CA GLU A 310 0.86 -13.28 0.40
C GLU A 310 0.29 -14.57 1.06
N PRO A 311 -0.99 -14.56 1.48
CA PRO A 311 -1.57 -15.65 2.26
C PRO A 311 -1.44 -17.02 1.57
N ASN A 312 -1.51 -17.09 0.24
CA ASN A 312 -1.36 -18.36 -0.49
C ASN A 312 0.08 -18.93 -0.51
N ARG A 313 1.10 -18.11 -0.24
CA ARG A 313 2.52 -18.52 -0.29
C ARG A 313 3.08 -18.86 1.09
N ALA A 314 2.59 -18.21 2.15
CA ALA A 314 2.93 -18.55 3.54
C ALA A 314 2.49 -19.96 3.94
N ILE A 315 1.33 -20.40 3.42
CA ILE A 315 0.60 -21.63 3.78
C ILE A 315 1.38 -22.94 3.55
N ASN A 316 2.46 -22.93 2.76
CA ASN A 316 3.18 -24.16 2.39
C ASN A 316 4.58 -24.31 3.01
N THR A 317 5.06 -23.39 3.86
CA THR A 317 6.52 -23.38 4.16
C THR A 317 6.98 -23.27 5.60
N HIS A 318 6.16 -23.00 6.64
CA HIS A 318 6.72 -22.73 7.98
C HIS A 318 5.99 -23.36 9.19
N ASP A 319 6.57 -24.45 9.73
CA ASP A 319 6.21 -25.15 10.98
C ASP A 319 6.66 -24.44 12.29
N GLY A 320 6.59 -23.10 12.36
CA GLY A 320 7.50 -22.33 13.23
C GLY A 320 6.92 -21.32 14.24
N MET A 321 5.71 -21.49 14.79
CA MET A 321 5.15 -20.52 15.76
C MET A 321 4.78 -21.12 17.14
N GLY A 322 5.69 -21.91 17.72
CA GLY A 322 5.48 -22.68 18.96
C GLY A 322 5.89 -22.03 20.29
N GLY A 323 5.65 -20.74 20.51
CA GLY A 323 5.97 -20.06 21.78
C GLY A 323 4.88 -19.09 22.28
N SER A 324 4.89 -18.83 23.60
CA SER A 324 4.04 -17.89 24.35
C SER A 324 4.16 -16.47 23.77
N ARG A 325 3.04 -15.75 23.62
CA ARG A 325 3.01 -14.44 22.94
C ARG A 325 2.42 -13.37 23.84
N GLN A 326 3.12 -12.28 24.08
CA GLN A 326 2.72 -11.27 25.05
C GLN A 326 1.38 -10.57 24.71
N TYR A 327 1.04 -10.21 23.45
CA TYR A 327 -0.26 -9.55 23.20
C TYR A 327 -0.90 -9.87 21.83
N GLY A 328 -2.23 -10.01 21.80
CA GLY A 328 -3.01 -10.24 20.58
C GLY A 328 -3.09 -9.05 19.62
N LEU A 329 -2.55 -7.90 20.03
CA LEU A 329 -2.70 -6.59 19.39
C LEU A 329 -1.54 -6.18 18.47
N ALA A 330 -0.34 -6.73 18.68
CA ALA A 330 0.78 -6.55 17.74
C ALA A 330 0.41 -6.97 16.30
N PRO A 331 -0.33 -8.08 16.06
CA PRO A 331 -0.84 -8.41 14.73
C PRO A 331 -1.72 -7.32 14.10
N LEU A 332 -2.42 -6.50 14.90
CA LEU A 332 -3.23 -5.38 14.36
C LEU A 332 -2.32 -4.23 13.90
N ALA A 333 -1.33 -3.85 14.70
CA ALA A 333 -0.35 -2.82 14.31
C ALA A 333 0.42 -3.23 13.05
N THR A 334 0.86 -4.49 12.97
CA THR A 334 1.48 -5.06 11.78
C THR A 334 0.54 -5.06 10.58
N TYR A 335 -0.70 -5.57 10.77
CA TYR A 335 -1.72 -5.56 9.72
C TYR A 335 -1.95 -4.16 9.16
N LEU A 336 -2.15 -3.17 10.01
CA LEU A 336 -2.40 -1.79 9.57
C LEU A 336 -1.16 -1.16 8.91
N THR A 337 0.03 -1.45 9.41
CA THR A 337 1.29 -0.99 8.80
C THR A 337 1.47 -1.56 7.40
N GLU A 338 1.19 -2.83 7.19
CA GLU A 338 1.28 -3.44 5.86
C GLU A 338 0.20 -2.93 4.91
N ARG A 339 -1.00 -2.70 5.44
CA ARG A 339 -2.14 -2.19 4.68
C ARG A 339 -1.95 -0.74 4.23
N MET A 340 -1.28 0.08 5.04
CA MET A 340 -1.13 1.52 4.80
C MET A 340 0.29 1.90 4.42
N ASN A 341 1.26 1.70 5.32
CA ASN A 341 2.72 1.71 5.15
C ASN A 341 3.43 1.83 6.51
N SER A 342 4.77 1.85 6.48
CA SER A 342 5.65 2.01 7.65
C SER A 342 5.50 3.33 8.42
N GLN A 343 4.73 4.31 7.95
CA GLN A 343 4.44 5.56 8.66
C GLN A 343 3.10 5.52 9.40
N PHE A 344 2.31 4.45 9.27
CA PHE A 344 1.01 4.36 9.89
C PHE A 344 1.08 4.47 11.42
N VAL A 345 1.97 3.70 12.04
CA VAL A 345 2.16 3.70 13.49
C VAL A 345 2.63 5.08 13.97
N LEU A 346 3.65 5.64 13.32
CA LEU A 346 4.14 7.00 13.58
C LEU A 346 2.99 8.03 13.54
N ARG A 347 2.23 8.07 12.44
CA ARG A 347 1.11 9.01 12.30
C ARG A 347 0.00 8.76 13.31
N THR A 348 -0.17 7.52 13.76
CA THR A 348 -1.13 7.22 14.83
C THR A 348 -0.67 7.86 16.13
N TRP A 349 0.61 7.74 16.48
CA TRP A 349 1.19 8.40 17.65
C TRP A 349 1.09 9.93 17.57
N GLU A 350 1.39 10.53 16.41
CA GLU A 350 1.23 11.98 16.18
C GLU A 350 -0.22 12.47 16.38
N MET A 351 -1.19 11.57 16.27
CA MET A 351 -2.62 11.87 16.38
C MET A 351 -3.23 11.49 17.74
N MET A 352 -2.46 10.84 18.62
CA MET A 352 -2.94 10.35 19.92
C MET A 352 -2.88 11.39 21.04
N ASP A 353 -2.22 12.53 20.81
CA ASP A 353 -2.11 13.62 21.79
C ASP A 353 -3.49 14.16 22.27
N ASP A 354 -4.56 13.99 21.47
CA ASP A 354 -5.92 14.43 21.78
C ASP A 354 -7.02 13.34 21.69
N LYS A 355 -6.65 12.07 21.43
CA LYS A 355 -7.59 10.99 21.08
C LYS A 355 -7.26 9.65 21.72
N LEU A 356 -8.28 8.83 21.95
CA LEU A 356 -8.07 7.42 22.29
C LEU A 356 -7.40 6.69 21.11
N PRO A 357 -6.63 5.61 21.34
CA PRO A 357 -5.85 5.00 20.27
C PRO A 357 -6.70 4.55 19.09
N LEU A 358 -7.90 4.02 19.30
CA LEU A 358 -8.74 3.59 18.19
C LEU A 358 -9.35 4.75 17.39
N GLU A 359 -9.59 5.89 18.03
CA GLU A 359 -10.03 7.10 17.34
C GLU A 359 -8.89 7.67 16.49
N ALA A 360 -7.66 7.67 17.02
CA ALA A 360 -6.47 8.05 16.29
C ALA A 360 -6.21 7.10 15.10
N ILE A 361 -6.26 5.79 15.32
CA ILE A 361 -6.21 4.76 14.26
C ILE A 361 -7.30 5.02 13.23
N GLY A 362 -8.54 5.29 13.67
CA GLY A 362 -9.68 5.57 12.81
C GLY A 362 -9.49 6.80 11.93
N GLN A 363 -8.93 7.87 12.49
CA GLN A 363 -8.64 9.08 11.75
C GLN A 363 -7.46 8.93 10.80
N VAL A 364 -6.40 8.26 11.23
CA VAL A 364 -5.23 7.99 10.37
C VAL A 364 -5.64 7.07 9.22
N THR A 365 -6.35 5.97 9.48
CA THR A 365 -6.89 5.10 8.42
C THR A 365 -7.80 5.86 7.45
N ALA A 366 -8.65 6.77 7.95
CA ALA A 366 -9.46 7.65 7.09
C ALA A 366 -8.61 8.59 6.24
N GLY A 367 -7.48 9.09 6.75
CA GLY A 367 -6.48 9.85 5.99
C GLY A 367 -5.85 9.06 4.84
N TYR A 368 -5.83 7.72 4.93
CA TYR A 368 -5.46 6.81 3.84
C TYR A 368 -6.66 6.40 2.97
N GLY A 369 -7.86 6.94 3.17
CA GLY A 369 -9.06 6.56 2.42
C GLY A 369 -9.66 5.22 2.83
N HIS A 370 -9.29 4.70 4.00
CA HIS A 370 -9.78 3.44 4.54
C HIS A 370 -10.70 3.68 5.74
N GLY A 371 -11.78 2.90 5.84
CA GLY A 371 -12.65 2.93 7.02
C GLY A 371 -12.19 1.91 8.06
N ILE A 372 -11.99 2.34 9.31
CA ILE A 372 -11.52 1.46 10.39
C ILE A 372 -12.39 0.21 10.58
N ALA A 373 -13.71 0.32 10.42
CA ALA A 373 -14.62 -0.83 10.49
C ALA A 373 -14.30 -1.91 9.44
N ASN A 374 -13.82 -1.53 8.25
CA ASN A 374 -13.43 -2.48 7.21
C ASN A 374 -12.08 -3.14 7.52
N GLU A 375 -11.12 -2.36 8.03
CA GLU A 375 -9.80 -2.88 8.43
C GLU A 375 -9.93 -3.84 9.63
N LEU A 376 -10.79 -3.51 10.59
CA LEU A 376 -11.09 -4.39 11.72
C LEU A 376 -11.74 -5.71 11.29
N ARG A 377 -12.67 -5.69 10.31
CA ARG A 377 -13.22 -6.94 9.75
C ARG A 377 -12.16 -7.78 9.04
N GLY A 378 -11.28 -7.15 8.26
CA GLY A 378 -10.16 -7.83 7.62
C GLY A 378 -9.22 -8.47 8.66
N TYR A 379 -8.94 -7.74 9.73
CA TYR A 379 -8.17 -8.21 10.86
C TYR A 379 -8.82 -9.41 11.56
N MET A 380 -10.14 -9.41 11.81
CA MET A 380 -10.84 -10.56 12.42
C MET A 380 -10.70 -11.85 11.61
N VAL A 381 -10.73 -11.74 10.28
CA VAL A 381 -10.52 -12.87 9.36
C VAL A 381 -9.07 -13.34 9.43
N ALA A 382 -8.10 -12.42 9.39
CA ALA A 382 -6.69 -12.76 9.56
C ALA A 382 -6.42 -13.45 10.90
N ASN A 383 -7.04 -12.97 11.98
CA ASN A 383 -6.93 -13.54 13.33
C ASN A 383 -7.52 -14.97 13.42
N TYR A 384 -8.66 -15.23 12.76
CA TYR A 384 -9.25 -16.58 12.73
C TYR A 384 -8.37 -17.62 12.03
N ARG A 385 -7.49 -17.19 11.13
CA ARG A 385 -6.67 -18.04 10.26
C ARG A 385 -5.29 -18.40 10.85
N LEU A 386 -4.98 -18.02 12.10
CA LEU A 386 -3.62 -18.14 12.66
C LEU A 386 -3.25 -19.60 13.03
N GLU A 387 -2.27 -20.20 12.33
CA GLU A 387 -2.01 -21.66 12.29
C GLU A 387 -1.47 -22.35 13.56
N ALA A 388 -1.00 -21.65 14.59
CA ALA A 388 -0.37 -22.28 15.76
C ALA A 388 -1.16 -22.09 17.07
N PRO A 389 -1.20 -23.11 17.96
CA PRO A 389 -1.72 -22.92 19.31
C PRO A 389 -0.88 -21.87 20.03
N VAL A 390 -1.53 -20.78 20.45
CA VAL A 390 -0.91 -19.83 21.36
C VAL A 390 -0.94 -20.52 22.73
N GLN A 391 0.21 -20.96 23.23
CA GLN A 391 0.29 -21.41 24.63
C GLN A 391 -0.28 -20.31 25.53
N ALA A 392 -0.95 -20.74 26.60
CA ALA A 392 -1.55 -19.83 27.55
C ALA A 392 -0.54 -18.73 27.91
N LEU A 393 -1.01 -17.50 27.84
CA LEU A 393 -0.27 -16.28 28.19
C LEU A 393 0.15 -16.22 29.67
N SER A 394 0.01 -17.31 30.42
CA SER A 394 0.23 -17.38 31.86
C SER A 394 1.70 -17.51 32.25
N ASP A 395 2.59 -17.89 31.32
CA ASP A 395 3.93 -18.36 31.68
C ASP A 395 5.05 -17.39 31.24
N PHE A 396 4.71 -16.19 30.77
CA PHE A 396 5.70 -15.16 30.43
C PHE A 396 5.39 -13.88 31.23
N ILE A 397 6.30 -13.56 32.15
CA ILE A 397 6.54 -12.27 32.79
C ILE A 397 5.28 -11.47 33.19
N GLY A 398 4.94 -11.49 34.49
CA GLY A 398 4.10 -10.45 35.12
C GLY A 398 2.60 -10.75 35.26
N ALA A 399 2.06 -11.81 34.67
CA ALA A 399 0.62 -12.12 34.78
C ALA A 399 0.15 -12.55 36.19
N SER A 400 1.07 -12.93 37.09
CA SER A 400 0.72 -13.23 38.50
C SER A 400 1.07 -12.12 39.48
N THR A 401 1.96 -11.19 39.15
CA THR A 401 2.53 -10.28 40.17
C THR A 401 3.08 -8.93 39.67
N GLY A 402 2.96 -8.58 38.39
CA GLY A 402 3.62 -7.36 37.83
C GLY A 402 2.75 -6.44 36.96
N TYR A 403 1.62 -6.92 36.45
CA TYR A 403 0.50 -6.11 35.92
C TYR A 403 -0.79 -6.89 36.17
N GLY A 404 -1.36 -6.73 37.36
CA GLY A 404 -2.61 -7.38 37.79
C GLY A 404 -3.86 -6.85 37.08
N ASP A 405 -3.73 -6.25 35.89
CA ASP A 405 -4.86 -5.71 35.15
C ASP A 405 -5.66 -6.87 34.53
N THR A 406 -6.83 -7.11 35.13
CA THR A 406 -7.81 -8.08 34.67
C THR A 406 -8.30 -7.81 33.24
N ASP A 407 -8.09 -6.60 32.72
CA ASP A 407 -8.67 -6.12 31.49
C ASP A 407 -7.90 -6.65 30.28
N ALA A 408 -6.60 -6.91 30.36
CA ALA A 408 -5.81 -7.46 29.24
C ALA A 408 -6.36 -8.81 28.73
N LYS A 409 -6.96 -9.62 29.62
CA LYS A 409 -7.67 -10.87 29.25
C LYS A 409 -9.01 -10.59 28.55
N ASN A 410 -9.63 -9.45 28.82
CA ASN A 410 -10.99 -9.09 28.41
C ASN A 410 -11.05 -8.14 27.21
N VAL A 411 -10.02 -7.32 26.96
CA VAL A 411 -10.01 -6.33 25.88
C VAL A 411 -9.95 -7.00 24.51
N TRP A 412 -9.33 -8.19 24.39
CA TRP A 412 -9.25 -8.87 23.07
C TRP A 412 -9.30 -10.40 23.12
N ARG A 413 -9.27 -11.04 24.32
CA ARG A 413 -8.98 -12.47 24.42
C ARG A 413 -9.74 -13.25 25.49
N THR A 414 -11.04 -13.01 25.69
CA THR A 414 -11.87 -14.01 26.41
C THR A 414 -11.95 -15.30 25.59
N GLY A 415 -11.01 -16.23 25.86
CA GLY A 415 -11.17 -17.66 25.59
C GLY A 415 -10.56 -18.24 24.31
N LEU A 416 -9.47 -17.71 23.74
CA LEU A 416 -8.92 -18.16 22.44
C LEU A 416 -8.33 -19.58 22.35
N VAL A 417 -8.30 -20.40 23.41
CA VAL A 417 -7.73 -21.76 23.30
C VAL A 417 -8.80 -22.72 22.75
N GLY A 418 -8.79 -22.90 21.42
CA GLY A 418 -9.54 -23.92 20.68
C GLY A 418 -8.63 -25.01 20.08
N SER A 419 -9.19 -25.87 19.22
CA SER A 419 -8.42 -26.87 18.45
C SER A 419 -7.25 -26.23 17.68
N PRO A 420 -6.16 -26.98 17.37
CA PRO A 420 -4.88 -26.40 16.99
C PRO A 420 -5.00 -25.34 15.88
N GLY A 421 -4.61 -24.10 16.19
CA GLY A 421 -4.51 -23.01 15.21
C GLY A 421 -5.81 -22.24 14.91
N ARG A 422 -6.81 -22.19 15.80
CA ARG A 422 -8.00 -21.31 15.66
C ARG A 422 -8.46 -20.72 17.00
N PRO A 423 -9.11 -19.54 16.98
CA PRO A 423 -9.93 -19.07 18.10
C PRO A 423 -10.97 -20.11 18.53
N ARG A 424 -11.24 -20.21 19.83
CA ARG A 424 -12.38 -20.97 20.34
C ARG A 424 -13.68 -20.41 19.75
N SER A 425 -14.54 -21.29 19.27
CA SER A 425 -15.80 -20.95 18.63
C SER A 425 -16.97 -21.67 19.31
N GLN A 426 -18.16 -21.06 19.27
CA GLN A 426 -19.41 -21.78 19.51
C GLN A 426 -19.83 -22.51 18.22
N HIS A 427 -20.51 -23.64 18.35
CA HIS A 427 -20.96 -24.42 17.18
C HIS A 427 -22.48 -24.35 17.02
N ALA A 428 -22.94 -24.17 15.80
CA ALA A 428 -24.33 -24.27 15.38
C ALA A 428 -24.45 -25.32 14.26
N ALA A 429 -25.43 -26.21 14.35
CA ALA A 429 -25.67 -27.26 13.35
C ALA A 429 -27.18 -27.50 13.13
N PRO A 430 -27.95 -26.47 12.74
CA PRO A 430 -29.37 -26.64 12.45
C PRO A 430 -29.59 -27.56 11.23
N ALA A 431 -30.72 -28.27 11.21
CA ALA A 431 -31.15 -28.98 10.01
C ALA A 431 -31.52 -28.01 8.86
N TRP A 432 -31.62 -28.51 7.62
CA TRP A 432 -32.21 -27.72 6.53
C TRP A 432 -33.64 -27.31 6.88
N ASN A 433 -33.98 -26.04 6.65
CA ASN A 433 -35.23 -25.39 7.01
C ASN A 433 -35.47 -25.25 8.53
N ALA A 434 -34.39 -25.20 9.33
CA ALA A 434 -34.42 -24.96 10.76
C ALA A 434 -33.55 -23.76 11.17
N SER A 435 -33.72 -23.31 12.41
CA SER A 435 -32.94 -22.22 13.01
C SER A 435 -32.37 -22.60 14.38
N GLN A 436 -31.25 -21.98 14.74
CA GLN A 436 -30.60 -22.09 16.04
C GLN A 436 -30.16 -20.70 16.51
N SER A 437 -30.13 -20.47 17.82
CA SER A 437 -29.68 -19.21 18.42
C SER A 437 -28.78 -19.47 19.64
N GLY A 438 -28.04 -18.45 20.04
CA GLY A 438 -27.20 -18.47 21.22
C GLY A 438 -26.85 -17.06 21.71
N VAL A 439 -26.23 -17.01 22.88
CA VAL A 439 -25.79 -15.75 23.52
C VAL A 439 -24.33 -15.89 23.92
N VAL A 440 -23.55 -14.84 23.69
CA VAL A 440 -22.19 -14.71 24.17
C VAL A 440 -22.04 -13.38 24.91
N ASN A 441 -21.27 -13.38 25.99
CA ASN A 441 -20.90 -12.16 26.71
C ASN A 441 -19.57 -11.62 26.14
N MET A 442 -19.52 -10.34 25.75
CA MET A 442 -18.36 -9.72 25.09
C MET A 442 -17.96 -8.39 25.76
N GLY A 443 -16.70 -8.29 26.20
CA GLY A 443 -16.08 -7.04 26.69
C GLY A 443 -15.63 -6.11 25.55
N PRO A 444 -15.26 -4.84 25.85
CA PRO A 444 -14.69 -3.87 24.89
C PRO A 444 -13.53 -4.49 24.08
N GLY A 445 -13.42 -4.23 22.78
CA GLY A 445 -12.42 -4.83 21.88
C GLY A 445 -12.59 -6.34 21.60
N GLY A 446 -13.50 -7.04 22.29
CA GLY A 446 -13.65 -8.49 22.19
C GLY A 446 -14.10 -8.98 20.81
N THR A 447 -13.60 -10.16 20.40
CA THR A 447 -14.05 -10.89 19.21
C THR A 447 -14.67 -12.24 19.58
N HIS A 448 -15.68 -12.67 18.82
CA HIS A 448 -16.32 -13.97 18.97
C HIS A 448 -16.61 -14.64 17.63
N TYR A 449 -16.56 -15.97 17.64
CA TYR A 449 -16.69 -16.80 16.45
C TYR A 449 -17.76 -17.88 16.67
N VAL A 450 -18.67 -18.04 15.70
CA VAL A 450 -19.67 -19.11 15.69
C VAL A 450 -19.55 -19.89 14.39
N GLU A 451 -19.18 -21.17 14.49
CA GLU A 451 -19.06 -22.08 13.36
C GLU A 451 -20.39 -22.80 13.09
N ILE A 452 -20.83 -22.78 11.83
CA ILE A 452 -22.14 -23.18 11.37
C ILE A 452 -21.95 -24.34 10.39
N TYR A 453 -22.26 -25.54 10.86
CA TYR A 453 -22.11 -26.78 10.12
C TYR A 453 -23.44 -27.15 9.45
N PRO A 454 -23.52 -27.16 8.10
CA PRO A 454 -24.71 -27.65 7.42
C PRO A 454 -24.81 -29.18 7.55
N PRO A 455 -26.01 -29.77 7.37
CA PRO A 455 -26.16 -31.22 7.29
C PRO A 455 -25.29 -31.84 6.19
N ALA A 456 -24.87 -33.10 6.36
CA ALA A 456 -23.94 -33.79 5.46
C ALA A 456 -24.47 -33.99 4.01
N SER A 457 -25.78 -33.82 3.79
CA SER A 457 -26.42 -33.91 2.47
C SER A 457 -27.33 -32.71 2.23
N GLY A 458 -27.44 -32.27 0.98
CA GLY A 458 -28.20 -31.08 0.56
C GLY A 458 -27.34 -29.81 0.48
N GLN A 459 -27.88 -28.76 -0.12
CA GLN A 459 -27.28 -27.43 -0.18
C GLN A 459 -28.37 -26.37 0.05
N GLY A 460 -27.98 -25.18 0.47
CA GLY A 460 -28.96 -24.14 0.77
C GLY A 460 -28.38 -22.88 1.38
N ARG A 461 -29.22 -21.89 1.63
CA ARG A 461 -28.82 -20.57 2.13
C ARG A 461 -28.79 -20.54 3.65
N VAL A 462 -27.66 -20.14 4.23
CA VAL A 462 -27.55 -19.70 5.61
C VAL A 462 -27.88 -18.21 5.71
N ARG A 463 -28.67 -17.84 6.72
CA ARG A 463 -28.91 -16.46 7.14
C ARG A 463 -28.55 -16.33 8.60
N VAL A 464 -27.77 -15.31 8.95
CA VAL A 464 -27.31 -15.07 10.32
C VAL A 464 -27.50 -13.62 10.72
N ARG A 465 -27.72 -13.39 12.02
CA ARG A 465 -27.85 -12.05 12.62
C ARG A 465 -27.18 -12.04 13.98
N ALA A 466 -26.47 -10.95 14.31
CA ALA A 466 -25.93 -10.69 15.65
C ALA A 466 -26.48 -9.36 16.19
N THR A 467 -26.91 -9.34 17.46
CA THR A 467 -27.53 -8.17 18.12
C THR A 467 -27.05 -8.04 19.57
N GLY A 468 -26.65 -6.85 20.00
CA GLY A 468 -26.29 -6.55 21.40
C GLY A 468 -27.50 -6.24 22.31
N SER A 469 -27.33 -6.38 23.63
CA SER A 469 -28.35 -6.07 24.64
C SER A 469 -28.18 -4.65 25.26
N THR A 470 -29.09 -3.71 24.93
CA THR A 470 -29.34 -2.38 25.58
C THR A 470 -28.50 -1.14 25.18
N THR A 471 -28.93 0.05 25.66
CA THR A 471 -28.89 1.43 25.08
C THR A 471 -27.54 2.17 25.08
N TRP A 472 -26.46 1.55 24.65
CA TRP A 472 -25.23 2.24 24.24
C TRP A 472 -24.88 1.83 22.81
N GLU A 473 -24.31 2.74 22.03
CA GLU A 473 -24.46 2.75 20.57
C GLU A 473 -24.10 1.41 19.88
N THR A 474 -25.10 0.77 19.27
CA THR A 474 -24.96 -0.42 18.43
C THR A 474 -24.05 -0.21 17.20
N THR A 475 -23.51 0.99 17.00
CA THR A 475 -22.59 1.40 15.93
C THR A 475 -21.20 0.76 16.08
N ASN A 476 -20.80 0.36 17.28
CA ASN A 476 -19.48 -0.23 17.57
C ASN A 476 -19.45 -1.76 17.43
N LEU A 477 -20.58 -2.41 17.15
CA LEU A 477 -20.61 -3.85 16.87
C LEU A 477 -20.38 -4.09 15.37
N HIS A 478 -19.31 -4.79 15.04
CA HIS A 478 -18.99 -5.21 13.67
C HIS A 478 -19.18 -6.71 13.53
N SER A 479 -19.85 -7.14 12.46
CA SER A 479 -20.06 -8.55 12.19
C SER A 479 -19.84 -8.89 10.72
N LEU A 480 -19.49 -10.14 10.48
CA LEU A 480 -19.15 -10.69 9.19
C LEU A 480 -19.49 -12.19 9.17
N LEU A 481 -20.13 -12.68 8.11
CA LEU A 481 -20.26 -14.11 7.87
C LEU A 481 -19.21 -14.54 6.85
N VAL A 482 -18.38 -15.52 7.16
CA VAL A 482 -17.34 -16.04 6.26
C VAL A 482 -17.52 -17.52 6.06
N VAL A 483 -17.52 -18.01 4.83
CA VAL A 483 -17.63 -19.44 4.53
C VAL A 483 -16.25 -20.01 4.22
N PHE A 484 -15.92 -21.14 4.83
CA PHE A 484 -14.67 -21.86 4.62
C PHE A 484 -14.94 -23.28 4.10
N PRO A 485 -14.01 -23.88 3.34
CA PRO A 485 -14.03 -25.32 3.08
C PRO A 485 -13.89 -26.10 4.40
N TYR A 486 -14.48 -27.27 4.48
CA TYR A 486 -14.43 -28.16 5.63
C TYR A 486 -14.26 -29.62 5.18
N THR A 487 -13.10 -30.21 5.49
CA THR A 487 -12.73 -31.55 5.04
C THR A 487 -12.07 -32.32 6.18
N GLY A 488 -12.49 -33.55 6.42
CA GLY A 488 -11.80 -34.45 7.37
C GLY A 488 -11.74 -33.93 8.81
N GLY A 489 -12.78 -33.21 9.26
CA GLY A 489 -12.82 -32.63 10.61
C GLY A 489 -12.04 -31.31 10.75
N THR A 490 -11.47 -30.80 9.65
CA THR A 490 -10.65 -29.58 9.66
C THR A 490 -11.25 -28.56 8.71
N VAL A 491 -11.48 -27.35 9.23
CA VAL A 491 -11.88 -26.20 8.42
C VAL A 491 -10.63 -25.65 7.75
N SER A 492 -10.73 -25.20 6.50
CA SER A 492 -9.62 -24.61 5.76
C SER A 492 -9.38 -23.16 6.21
N MET A 493 -8.14 -22.70 6.07
CA MET A 493 -7.77 -21.31 6.36
C MET A 493 -8.20 -20.35 5.26
N ASN A 494 -8.55 -20.83 4.07
CA ASN A 494 -8.91 -19.95 2.96
C ASN A 494 -10.42 -19.75 2.88
N PRO A 495 -10.92 -18.51 3.07
CA PRO A 495 -12.34 -18.26 2.92
C PRO A 495 -12.76 -18.44 1.46
N LEU A 496 -13.90 -19.08 1.23
CA LEU A 496 -14.53 -19.21 -0.08
C LEU A 496 -15.31 -17.96 -0.46
N ARG A 497 -15.97 -17.34 0.52
CA ARG A 497 -16.86 -16.18 0.35
C ARG A 497 -17.22 -15.59 1.70
N TRP A 498 -17.76 -14.39 1.70
CA TRP A 498 -18.18 -13.68 2.91
C TRP A 498 -19.35 -12.74 2.64
N ALA A 499 -20.11 -12.40 3.67
CA ALA A 499 -21.25 -11.50 3.58
C ALA A 499 -21.24 -10.49 4.73
N LEU A 500 -21.51 -9.23 4.38
CA LEU A 500 -21.74 -8.15 5.33
C LEU A 500 -23.21 -8.07 5.75
N PRO A 501 -23.50 -7.48 6.92
CA PRO A 501 -24.86 -7.16 7.31
C PRO A 501 -25.54 -6.26 6.28
N ASP A 502 -26.76 -6.61 5.89
CA ASP A 502 -27.64 -5.76 5.08
C ASP A 502 -28.25 -4.62 5.93
N ALA A 503 -29.13 -3.82 5.32
CA ALA A 503 -29.82 -2.72 6.01
C ALA A 503 -30.66 -3.17 7.23
N ASN A 504 -30.99 -4.46 7.33
CA ASN A 504 -31.74 -5.06 8.44
C ASN A 504 -30.82 -5.76 9.47
N GLY A 505 -29.50 -5.70 9.27
CA GLY A 505 -28.51 -6.39 10.11
C GLY A 505 -28.36 -7.89 9.82
N ASP A 506 -28.92 -8.38 8.71
CA ASP A 506 -28.83 -9.80 8.33
C ASP A 506 -27.67 -10.04 7.36
N MET A 507 -26.96 -11.16 7.56
CA MET A 507 -25.95 -11.66 6.65
C MET A 507 -26.44 -12.97 6.03
N SER A 508 -26.17 -13.21 4.74
CA SER A 508 -26.55 -14.48 4.12
C SER A 508 -25.52 -14.99 3.12
N SER A 509 -25.42 -16.32 3.00
CA SER A 509 -24.53 -17.01 2.08
C SER A 509 -25.09 -18.39 1.76
N THR A 510 -24.73 -19.00 0.63
CA THR A 510 -25.00 -20.43 0.39
C THR A 510 -24.11 -21.26 1.33
N LEU A 511 -24.46 -22.50 1.63
CA LEU A 511 -23.62 -23.55 2.21
C LEU A 511 -23.87 -24.86 1.45
N LYS A 512 -22.79 -25.52 1.04
CA LYS A 512 -22.76 -26.80 0.34
C LYS A 512 -22.12 -27.86 1.26
N PRO A 513 -22.27 -29.17 0.97
CA PRO A 513 -21.56 -30.21 1.71
C PRO A 513 -20.05 -29.98 1.64
N GLY A 514 -19.36 -30.10 2.78
CA GLY A 514 -17.92 -29.82 2.87
C GLY A 514 -17.59 -28.33 2.99
N GLU A 515 -18.52 -27.50 3.43
CA GLU A 515 -18.30 -26.10 3.78
C GLU A 515 -18.84 -25.81 5.19
N VAL A 516 -18.25 -24.82 5.86
CA VAL A 516 -18.71 -24.30 7.16
C VAL A 516 -18.90 -22.79 7.06
N GLY A 517 -20.00 -22.27 7.59
CA GLY A 517 -20.18 -20.83 7.76
C GLY A 517 -19.60 -20.39 9.11
N VAL A 518 -18.93 -19.25 9.17
CA VAL A 518 -18.35 -18.72 10.41
C VAL A 518 -18.85 -17.30 10.59
N LEU A 519 -19.76 -17.12 11.54
CA LEU A 519 -20.14 -15.79 11.99
C LEU A 519 -19.01 -15.26 12.89
N MET A 520 -18.44 -14.13 12.50
CA MET A 520 -17.43 -13.41 13.25
C MET A 520 -18.05 -12.11 13.76
N VAL A 521 -17.89 -11.83 15.05
CA VAL A 521 -18.41 -10.63 15.70
C VAL A 521 -17.29 -9.95 16.47
N LEU A 522 -17.19 -8.63 16.35
CA LEU A 522 -16.22 -7.78 17.03
C LEU A 522 -16.96 -6.61 17.68
N ARG A 523 -16.55 -6.29 18.90
CA ARG A 523 -16.86 -5.04 19.55
C ARG A 523 -15.66 -4.10 19.36
N ALA A 524 -15.88 -2.96 18.71
CA ALA A 524 -14.79 -2.05 18.35
C ALA A 524 -14.49 -1.02 19.44
N ASP A 525 -15.41 -0.69 20.36
CA ASP A 525 -15.09 0.26 21.42
C ASP A 525 -14.12 -0.32 22.46
N LEU A 526 -13.22 0.52 22.99
CA LEU A 526 -12.12 0.15 23.89
C LEU A 526 -12.20 0.84 25.26
N VAL A 527 -13.40 1.20 25.74
CA VAL A 527 -13.53 1.95 27.00
C VAL A 527 -13.37 1.02 28.21
N PRO A 528 -12.39 1.27 29.08
CA PRO A 528 -12.71 1.26 30.50
C PRO A 528 -12.07 2.45 31.24
N ASP A 529 -12.89 3.46 31.53
CA ASP A 529 -12.56 4.55 32.46
C ASP A 529 -12.71 4.14 33.95
N SER A 530 -13.05 2.87 34.24
CA SER A 530 -13.53 2.47 35.58
C SER A 530 -12.81 1.29 36.25
N GLY A 531 -11.74 0.75 35.65
CA GLY A 531 -10.89 -0.24 36.33
C GLY A 531 -11.51 -1.62 36.60
N ASP A 532 -12.52 -2.05 35.83
CA ASP A 532 -13.00 -3.45 35.80
C ASP A 532 -13.71 -3.76 34.47
N ALA A 533 -13.04 -4.43 33.52
CA ALA A 533 -13.62 -4.83 32.22
C ALA A 533 -14.72 -5.91 32.35
N VAL A 534 -14.87 -6.54 33.51
CA VAL A 534 -15.90 -7.56 33.76
C VAL A 534 -17.29 -6.93 33.89
N ASP A 535 -17.40 -5.74 34.49
CA ASP A 535 -18.69 -5.06 34.70
C ASP A 535 -19.22 -4.32 33.46
N SER A 536 -18.41 -4.22 32.39
CA SER A 536 -18.76 -3.55 31.12
C SER A 536 -19.04 -4.51 29.95
N ALA A 537 -19.03 -5.82 30.19
CA ALA A 537 -19.30 -6.84 29.19
C ALA A 537 -20.80 -7.09 29.01
N TYR A 538 -21.28 -7.14 27.76
CA TYR A 538 -22.72 -7.31 27.48
C TYR A 538 -23.03 -8.50 26.56
N ASN A 539 -24.30 -8.90 26.57
CA ASN A 539 -24.76 -10.06 25.85
C ASN A 539 -24.98 -9.74 24.36
N VAL A 540 -24.23 -10.40 23.49
CA VAL A 540 -24.49 -10.48 22.05
C VAL A 540 -25.28 -11.75 21.77
N THR A 541 -26.49 -11.57 21.27
CA THR A 541 -27.35 -12.66 20.79
C THR A 541 -27.07 -12.90 19.32
N TRP A 542 -26.88 -14.16 18.93
CA TRP A 542 -26.77 -14.55 17.52
C TRP A 542 -27.89 -15.52 17.14
N ASN A 543 -28.37 -15.42 15.89
CA ASN A 543 -29.39 -16.28 15.31
C ASN A 543 -28.93 -16.77 13.95
N VAL A 544 -29.12 -18.07 13.66
CA VAL A 544 -28.74 -18.74 12.41
C VAL A 544 -29.95 -19.51 11.88
N SER A 545 -30.22 -19.43 10.58
CA SER A 545 -31.23 -20.25 9.89
C SER A 545 -30.69 -20.81 8.57
N LEU A 546 -31.01 -22.07 8.26
CA LEU A 546 -30.67 -22.73 6.98
C LEU A 546 -31.93 -22.99 6.15
N ASN A 547 -31.88 -22.74 4.83
CA ASN A 547 -32.97 -23.00 3.90
C ASN A 547 -32.48 -23.79 2.68
N SER A 548 -33.08 -24.94 2.34
CA SER A 548 -32.63 -25.79 1.21
C SER A 548 -32.93 -25.17 -0.17
N GLU A 549 -32.02 -25.31 -1.15
CA GLU A 549 -32.21 -24.84 -2.54
C GLU A 549 -32.56 -26.01 -3.50
N THR A 550 -33.73 -25.96 -4.16
CA THR A 550 -34.20 -26.93 -5.17
C THR A 550 -34.55 -26.25 -6.52
N GLY A 551 -33.83 -25.20 -6.89
CA GLY A 551 -34.13 -24.31 -8.04
C GLY A 551 -33.72 -24.84 -9.43
N VAL A 552 -34.11 -24.09 -10.47
CA VAL A 552 -33.75 -24.34 -11.89
C VAL A 552 -32.28 -24.00 -12.13
N LYS A 553 -31.53 -24.86 -12.85
CA LYS A 553 -30.10 -24.64 -13.08
C LYS A 553 -29.80 -23.86 -14.36
N ILE A 554 -29.11 -22.74 -14.23
CA ILE A 554 -28.73 -21.88 -15.36
C ILE A 554 -27.20 -21.75 -15.43
N MET A 555 -26.58 -22.24 -16.50
CA MET A 555 -25.17 -22.00 -16.76
C MET A 555 -25.02 -20.81 -17.71
N VAL A 556 -24.25 -19.80 -17.28
CA VAL A 556 -23.94 -18.62 -18.09
C VAL A 556 -22.51 -18.71 -18.61
N VAL A 557 -22.35 -18.84 -19.92
CA VAL A 557 -21.08 -18.85 -20.65
C VAL A 557 -20.91 -17.50 -21.34
N GLY A 558 -19.74 -16.88 -21.24
CA GLY A 558 -19.51 -15.59 -21.88
C GLY A 558 -18.08 -15.09 -21.82
N ASP A 559 -17.85 -13.91 -22.38
CA ASP A 559 -16.55 -13.25 -22.39
C ASP A 559 -16.44 -12.17 -21.28
N SER A 560 -15.58 -11.16 -21.48
CA SER A 560 -15.41 -10.03 -20.54
C SER A 560 -16.69 -9.22 -20.32
N ILE A 561 -17.58 -9.12 -21.31
CA ILE A 561 -18.88 -8.43 -21.20
C ILE A 561 -19.78 -9.14 -20.17
N THR A 562 -19.61 -10.45 -20.03
CA THR A 562 -20.36 -11.29 -19.09
C THR A 562 -19.64 -11.47 -17.77
N HIS A 563 -18.32 -11.63 -17.81
CA HIS A 563 -17.51 -11.87 -16.63
C HIS A 563 -17.48 -10.64 -15.71
N GLY A 564 -17.30 -9.44 -16.28
CA GLY A 564 -17.10 -8.21 -15.51
C GLY A 564 -15.79 -8.21 -14.73
N SER A 565 -15.46 -7.06 -14.13
CA SER A 565 -14.29 -6.87 -13.27
C SER A 565 -14.68 -6.75 -11.80
N GLU A 566 -13.70 -6.87 -10.91
CA GLU A 566 -13.88 -6.54 -9.50
C GLU A 566 -14.57 -5.18 -9.33
N GLY A 567 -15.63 -5.17 -8.51
CA GLY A 567 -16.44 -4.00 -8.22
C GLY A 567 -17.54 -3.70 -9.24
N ASP A 568 -17.73 -4.57 -10.23
CA ASP A 568 -18.90 -4.54 -11.10
C ASP A 568 -20.14 -5.10 -10.41
N TYR A 569 -21.30 -4.72 -10.92
CA TYR A 569 -22.54 -5.43 -10.68
C TYR A 569 -22.68 -6.57 -11.70
N THR A 570 -22.42 -6.29 -12.98
CA THR A 570 -22.68 -7.17 -14.14
C THR A 570 -24.16 -7.40 -14.41
N TRP A 571 -24.48 -7.73 -15.66
CA TRP A 571 -25.85 -8.08 -16.03
C TRP A 571 -26.32 -9.40 -15.39
N ARG A 572 -25.40 -10.30 -15.00
CA ARG A 572 -25.73 -11.55 -14.30
C ARG A 572 -26.36 -11.28 -12.94
N TYR A 573 -25.78 -10.35 -12.17
CA TYR A 573 -26.35 -9.87 -10.91
C TYR A 573 -27.75 -9.28 -11.11
N ARG A 574 -27.92 -8.41 -12.13
CA ARG A 574 -29.22 -7.80 -12.44
C ARG A 574 -30.26 -8.85 -12.82
N LEU A 575 -29.88 -9.89 -13.56
CA LEU A 575 -30.74 -11.01 -13.92
C LEU A 575 -31.10 -11.86 -12.69
N ALA A 576 -30.12 -12.16 -11.82
CA ALA A 576 -30.34 -12.91 -10.58
C ALA A 576 -31.30 -12.16 -9.64
N ASN A 577 -31.10 -10.86 -9.47
CA ASN A 577 -31.99 -10.01 -8.68
C ASN A 577 -33.41 -9.97 -9.26
N HIS A 578 -33.54 -9.94 -10.58
CA HIS A 578 -34.84 -10.02 -11.23
C HIS A 578 -35.54 -11.34 -10.90
N PHE A 579 -34.89 -12.49 -11.09
CA PHE A 579 -35.46 -13.79 -10.72
C PHE A 579 -35.88 -13.86 -9.25
N ALA A 580 -35.02 -13.41 -8.35
CA ALA A 580 -35.31 -13.35 -6.92
C ALA A 580 -36.53 -12.45 -6.63
N SER A 581 -36.62 -11.28 -7.26
CA SER A 581 -37.75 -10.34 -7.11
C SER A 581 -39.09 -10.92 -7.58
N LYS A 582 -39.05 -11.93 -8.47
CA LYS A 582 -40.23 -12.63 -8.99
C LYS A 582 -40.49 -13.97 -8.30
N GLY A 583 -39.74 -14.28 -7.24
CA GLY A 583 -39.88 -15.53 -6.49
C GLY A 583 -39.44 -16.77 -7.27
N VAL A 584 -38.63 -16.60 -8.32
CA VAL A 584 -38.10 -17.72 -9.12
C VAL A 584 -36.81 -18.21 -8.45
N GLN A 585 -36.80 -19.48 -8.02
CA GLN A 585 -35.60 -20.10 -7.50
C GLN A 585 -34.71 -20.56 -8.66
N VAL A 586 -33.56 -19.90 -8.80
CA VAL A 586 -32.52 -20.22 -9.79
C VAL A 586 -31.23 -20.57 -9.04
N ASP A 587 -30.58 -21.64 -9.48
CA ASP A 587 -29.21 -22.04 -9.16
C ASP A 587 -28.38 -21.71 -10.41
N PHE A 588 -27.62 -20.62 -10.37
CA PHE A 588 -26.59 -20.40 -11.36
C PHE A 588 -25.51 -21.46 -11.17
N VAL A 589 -24.95 -21.98 -12.26
CA VAL A 589 -23.98 -23.07 -12.18
C VAL A 589 -22.83 -22.85 -13.16
N GLY A 590 -21.65 -23.34 -12.80
CA GLY A 590 -20.46 -23.27 -13.63
C GLY A 590 -19.19 -23.46 -12.81
N PRO A 591 -18.04 -23.59 -13.47
CA PRO A 591 -16.76 -23.85 -12.81
C PRO A 591 -16.19 -22.62 -12.08
N ARG A 592 -16.76 -21.41 -12.26
CA ARG A 592 -16.21 -20.13 -11.77
C ARG A 592 -17.22 -19.36 -10.93
N ARG A 593 -16.71 -18.43 -10.12
CA ARG A 593 -17.48 -17.53 -9.24
C ARG A 593 -16.98 -16.10 -9.41
N GLY A 594 -17.70 -15.12 -8.86
CA GLY A 594 -17.17 -13.75 -8.81
C GLY A 594 -17.08 -13.07 -10.19
N THR A 595 -16.22 -12.07 -10.23
CA THR A 595 -15.78 -11.35 -11.43
C THR A 595 -14.27 -11.53 -11.63
N TYR A 596 -13.73 -10.96 -12.70
CA TYR A 596 -12.30 -11.03 -12.99
C TYR A 596 -11.48 -10.19 -12.00
N ASP A 597 -10.58 -10.86 -11.28
CA ASP A 597 -9.60 -10.21 -10.40
C ASP A 597 -8.29 -9.95 -11.18
N LYS A 598 -8.20 -8.76 -11.76
CA LYS A 598 -6.99 -8.30 -12.47
C LYS A 598 -5.73 -8.28 -11.60
N TYR A 599 -5.87 -8.18 -10.27
CA TYR A 599 -4.73 -8.02 -9.36
C TYR A 599 -4.04 -9.34 -9.01
N SER A 600 -4.74 -10.47 -9.12
CA SER A 600 -4.15 -11.79 -8.92
C SER A 600 -3.88 -12.54 -10.23
N ASP A 601 -4.23 -11.95 -11.37
CA ASP A 601 -3.91 -12.50 -12.68
C ASP A 601 -2.39 -12.50 -12.92
N GLN A 602 -1.81 -13.70 -12.91
CA GLN A 602 -0.38 -13.93 -13.14
C GLN A 602 0.10 -13.38 -14.48
N ARG A 603 -0.78 -13.29 -15.48
CA ARG A 603 -0.48 -12.69 -16.78
C ARG A 603 -0.30 -11.18 -16.66
N ALA A 604 -1.26 -10.52 -16.01
CA ALA A 604 -1.23 -9.08 -15.79
C ALA A 604 -0.02 -8.70 -14.94
N ILE A 605 0.25 -9.44 -13.87
CA ILE A 605 1.43 -9.26 -13.01
C ILE A 605 2.71 -9.45 -13.82
N ALA A 606 2.85 -10.55 -14.57
CA ALA A 606 4.05 -10.78 -15.38
C ALA A 606 4.27 -9.67 -16.42
N GLN A 607 3.19 -9.09 -16.97
CA GLN A 607 3.29 -7.98 -17.92
C GLN A 607 3.79 -6.70 -17.24
N ILE A 608 3.23 -6.38 -16.07
CA ILE A 608 3.63 -5.21 -15.26
C ILE A 608 5.09 -5.32 -14.81
N GLU A 609 5.52 -6.52 -14.43
CA GLU A 609 6.87 -6.78 -13.92
C GLU A 609 7.90 -7.05 -15.03
N GLY A 610 7.47 -7.08 -16.30
CA GLY A 610 8.32 -7.39 -17.45
C GLY A 610 8.96 -8.78 -17.37
N ARG A 611 8.20 -9.77 -16.86
CA ARG A 611 8.58 -11.19 -16.79
C ARG A 611 7.97 -11.98 -17.96
N ALA A 612 8.50 -13.18 -18.20
CA ALA A 612 7.90 -14.12 -19.14
C ALA A 612 6.47 -14.46 -18.70
N GLN A 613 5.55 -14.42 -19.66
CA GLN A 613 4.15 -14.77 -19.42
C GLN A 613 4.03 -16.26 -19.08
N PRO A 614 3.17 -16.65 -18.13
CA PRO A 614 2.99 -18.04 -17.78
C PRO A 614 2.42 -18.84 -18.98
N PRO A 615 2.61 -20.18 -19.01
CA PRO A 615 2.04 -21.05 -20.04
C PRO A 615 0.52 -20.90 -20.18
N GLN A 616 -0.02 -21.26 -21.35
CA GLN A 616 -1.45 -21.10 -21.66
C GLN A 616 -2.38 -21.89 -20.71
N GLU A 617 -1.87 -22.86 -19.97
CA GLU A 617 -2.64 -23.60 -18.96
C GLU A 617 -3.03 -22.78 -17.73
N PHE A 618 -2.33 -21.67 -17.45
CA PHE A 618 -2.76 -20.66 -16.47
C PHE A 618 -3.88 -19.77 -17.02
N TYR A 619 -4.41 -20.11 -18.20
CA TYR A 619 -5.58 -19.48 -18.77
C TYR A 619 -6.81 -20.36 -18.50
N PRO A 620 -7.82 -19.81 -17.81
CA PRO A 620 -8.00 -18.36 -17.70
C PRO A 620 -7.89 -17.77 -16.29
N GLY A 621 -7.70 -16.44 -16.22
CA GLY A 621 -7.41 -15.67 -15.01
C GLY A 621 -8.43 -15.82 -13.87
N PRO A 622 -8.07 -15.34 -12.67
CA PRO A 622 -8.81 -15.60 -11.44
C PRO A 622 -10.22 -15.00 -11.49
N SER A 623 -11.20 -15.84 -11.15
CA SER A 623 -12.63 -15.51 -11.08
C SER A 623 -13.03 -15.60 -9.62
N ASN A 624 -12.61 -14.60 -8.86
CA ASN A 624 -12.86 -14.45 -7.43
C ASN A 624 -12.99 -12.97 -7.04
N GLY A 625 -13.02 -12.07 -8.04
CA GLY A 625 -13.25 -10.66 -7.83
C GLY A 625 -14.62 -10.43 -7.18
N PRO A 626 -14.70 -9.62 -6.11
CA PRO A 626 -15.97 -9.29 -5.48
C PRO A 626 -16.86 -8.42 -6.37
N TYR A 627 -18.16 -8.66 -6.29
CA TYR A 627 -19.20 -7.78 -6.84
C TYR A 627 -19.42 -6.56 -5.96
N ARG A 628 -20.00 -5.49 -6.53
CA ARG A 628 -20.27 -4.25 -5.79
C ARG A 628 -21.23 -4.42 -4.62
N ASP A 629 -22.44 -4.95 -4.88
CA ASP A 629 -23.49 -5.07 -3.87
C ASP A 629 -23.86 -6.55 -3.62
N GLY A 630 -23.00 -7.22 -2.84
CA GLY A 630 -23.31 -8.47 -2.16
C GLY A 630 -23.14 -9.77 -2.96
N ASN A 631 -23.28 -10.89 -2.24
CA ASN A 631 -23.25 -12.25 -2.80
C ASN A 631 -24.63 -12.63 -3.33
N PHE A 632 -24.75 -12.69 -4.65
CA PHE A 632 -25.74 -13.55 -5.29
C PHE A 632 -25.09 -14.89 -5.66
N ASP A 633 -25.89 -15.83 -6.14
CA ASP A 633 -25.34 -17.03 -6.75
C ASP A 633 -24.61 -16.66 -8.05
N SER A 634 -23.31 -16.49 -7.93
CA SER A 634 -22.44 -15.98 -8.99
C SER A 634 -21.83 -17.06 -9.87
N ASP A 635 -22.19 -18.34 -9.66
CA ASP A 635 -21.61 -19.48 -10.38
C ASP A 635 -21.80 -19.29 -11.90
N HIS A 636 -20.72 -19.43 -12.69
CA HIS A 636 -20.76 -19.19 -14.13
C HIS A 636 -19.62 -19.89 -14.87
N ASP A 637 -19.69 -19.89 -16.20
CA ASP A 637 -18.65 -20.37 -17.12
C ASP A 637 -18.21 -19.25 -18.08
N ALA A 638 -18.15 -18.02 -17.57
CA ALA A 638 -17.69 -16.86 -18.33
C ALA A 638 -16.24 -16.53 -18.02
N MET A 639 -15.57 -15.87 -18.97
CA MET A 639 -14.17 -15.53 -18.83
C MET A 639 -13.71 -14.36 -19.70
N TRP A 640 -12.84 -13.54 -19.15
CA TRP A 640 -12.29 -12.40 -19.88
C TRP A 640 -11.49 -12.84 -21.10
N GLY A 641 -11.79 -12.24 -22.26
CA GLY A 641 -11.08 -12.49 -23.52
C GLY A 641 -11.42 -13.80 -24.23
N TRP A 642 -12.34 -14.62 -23.70
CA TRP A 642 -12.71 -15.86 -24.38
C TRP A 642 -13.38 -15.64 -25.73
N THR A 643 -12.98 -16.46 -26.68
CA THR A 643 -13.67 -16.72 -27.95
C THR A 643 -14.57 -17.96 -27.83
N TYR A 644 -15.41 -18.23 -28.83
CA TYR A 644 -16.09 -19.53 -28.92
C TYR A 644 -15.10 -20.69 -28.98
N ALA A 645 -14.00 -20.52 -29.72
CA ALA A 645 -12.97 -21.54 -29.87
C ALA A 645 -12.26 -21.86 -28.54
N ASP A 646 -12.00 -20.86 -27.69
CA ASP A 646 -11.42 -21.07 -26.35
C ASP A 646 -12.38 -21.84 -25.43
N ALA A 647 -13.66 -21.45 -25.43
CA ALA A 647 -14.70 -22.06 -24.59
C ALA A 647 -15.05 -23.49 -25.05
N MET A 648 -14.99 -23.75 -26.37
CA MET A 648 -15.32 -25.05 -26.97
C MET A 648 -14.46 -26.19 -26.41
N GLY A 649 -13.21 -25.92 -26.05
CA GLY A 649 -12.32 -26.92 -25.46
C GLY A 649 -12.74 -27.43 -24.07
N LYS A 650 -13.62 -26.71 -23.37
CA LYS A 650 -14.01 -27.00 -21.98
C LYS A 650 -15.50 -27.28 -21.79
N ILE A 651 -16.36 -26.65 -22.61
CA ILE A 651 -17.81 -26.65 -22.42
C ILE A 651 -18.46 -28.03 -22.24
N LYS A 652 -17.95 -29.06 -22.93
CA LYS A 652 -18.46 -30.43 -22.79
C LYS A 652 -18.33 -30.93 -21.35
N ALA A 653 -17.16 -30.73 -20.75
CA ALA A 653 -16.87 -31.17 -19.39
C ALA A 653 -17.66 -30.33 -18.37
N ASP A 654 -17.71 -29.02 -18.57
CA ASP A 654 -18.38 -28.10 -17.66
C ASP A 654 -19.90 -28.36 -17.62
N VAL A 655 -20.54 -28.55 -18.78
CA VAL A 655 -21.96 -28.94 -18.87
C VAL A 655 -22.20 -30.31 -18.23
N ALA A 656 -21.34 -31.30 -18.48
CA ALA A 656 -21.50 -32.64 -17.92
C ALA A 656 -21.40 -32.63 -16.38
N ALA A 657 -20.55 -31.77 -15.82
CA ALA A 657 -20.36 -31.61 -14.39
C ALA A 657 -21.54 -30.88 -13.72
N ALA A 658 -21.93 -29.72 -14.27
CA ALA A 658 -22.94 -28.85 -13.67
C ALA A 658 -24.38 -29.29 -13.94
N LYS A 659 -24.61 -30.04 -15.03
CA LYS A 659 -25.93 -30.50 -15.51
C LYS A 659 -26.98 -29.39 -15.58
N PRO A 660 -26.73 -28.28 -16.30
CA PRO A 660 -27.68 -27.18 -16.37
C PRO A 660 -28.97 -27.54 -17.12
N ASP A 661 -30.08 -26.91 -16.73
CA ASP A 661 -31.33 -26.95 -17.49
C ASP A 661 -31.27 -25.97 -18.67
N TYR A 662 -30.65 -24.81 -18.43
CA TYR A 662 -30.48 -23.74 -19.41
C TYR A 662 -29.02 -23.39 -19.60
N LEU A 663 -28.62 -23.22 -20.87
CA LEU A 663 -27.31 -22.69 -21.25
C LEU A 663 -27.51 -21.30 -21.85
N VAL A 664 -26.98 -20.28 -21.19
CA VAL A 664 -26.98 -18.89 -21.66
C VAL A 664 -25.60 -18.59 -22.23
N VAL A 665 -25.53 -18.23 -23.51
CA VAL A 665 -24.28 -18.04 -24.25
C VAL A 665 -24.17 -16.60 -24.72
N ALA A 666 -23.18 -15.87 -24.22
CA ALA A 666 -22.86 -14.49 -24.58
C ALA A 666 -21.39 -14.39 -25.02
N LEU A 667 -21.10 -14.99 -26.18
CA LEU A 667 -19.78 -15.09 -26.82
C LEU A 667 -19.85 -14.63 -28.28
N GLY A 668 -18.68 -14.37 -28.88
CA GLY A 668 -18.52 -14.08 -30.31
C GLY A 668 -17.87 -12.74 -30.62
N PHE A 669 -17.79 -11.81 -29.65
CA PHE A 669 -17.19 -10.50 -29.91
C PHE A 669 -15.68 -10.64 -30.17
N ASN A 670 -14.98 -11.40 -29.31
CA ASN A 670 -13.54 -11.65 -29.44
C ASN A 670 -13.20 -12.44 -30.71
N ASP A 671 -14.03 -13.39 -31.12
CA ASP A 671 -13.86 -14.15 -32.37
C ASP A 671 -13.82 -13.21 -33.59
N ILE A 672 -14.76 -12.27 -33.65
CA ILE A 672 -14.83 -11.27 -34.72
C ILE A 672 -13.65 -10.30 -34.65
N ALA A 673 -13.32 -9.83 -33.44
CA ALA A 673 -12.29 -8.82 -33.22
C ALA A 673 -10.87 -9.35 -33.48
N PHE A 674 -10.60 -10.62 -33.19
CA PHE A 674 -9.25 -11.18 -33.27
C PHE A 674 -9.05 -12.18 -34.41
N TRP A 675 -10.03 -13.03 -34.76
CA TRP A 675 -9.78 -14.25 -35.56
C TRP A 675 -10.61 -14.38 -36.85
N GLY A 676 -11.36 -13.35 -37.24
CA GLY A 676 -11.76 -13.17 -38.64
C GLY A 676 -13.25 -13.31 -38.92
N GLY A 677 -14.00 -12.24 -38.63
CA GLY A 677 -15.28 -11.95 -39.28
C GLY A 677 -16.45 -12.88 -38.94
N ALA A 678 -17.62 -12.58 -39.49
CA ALA A 678 -18.87 -13.23 -39.12
C ALA A 678 -18.92 -14.73 -39.45
N ASP A 679 -18.39 -15.16 -40.60
CA ASP A 679 -18.55 -16.54 -41.09
C ASP A 679 -17.79 -17.58 -40.24
N SER A 680 -16.55 -17.27 -39.87
CA SER A 680 -15.77 -18.15 -38.98
C SER A 680 -16.43 -18.26 -37.60
N THR A 681 -16.91 -17.13 -37.07
CA THR A 681 -17.62 -17.07 -35.78
C THR A 681 -18.89 -17.90 -35.79
N ILE A 682 -19.65 -17.92 -36.90
CA ILE A 682 -20.80 -18.81 -37.07
C ILE A 682 -20.37 -20.28 -37.10
N GLY A 683 -19.23 -20.60 -37.71
CA GLY A 683 -18.61 -21.93 -37.65
C GLY A 683 -18.34 -22.37 -36.22
N TYR A 684 -17.58 -21.56 -35.46
CA TYR A 684 -17.26 -21.85 -34.06
C TYR A 684 -18.50 -21.95 -33.16
N PHE A 685 -19.52 -21.12 -33.39
CA PHE A 685 -20.80 -21.25 -32.70
C PHE A 685 -21.43 -22.63 -32.91
N LYS A 686 -21.45 -23.15 -34.15
CA LYS A 686 -22.05 -24.47 -34.44
C LYS A 686 -21.30 -25.59 -33.72
N ASP A 687 -19.96 -25.55 -33.76
CA ASP A 687 -19.12 -26.56 -33.12
C ASP A 687 -19.22 -26.49 -31.59
N PHE A 688 -19.29 -25.28 -31.02
CA PHE A 688 -19.53 -25.06 -29.59
C PHE A 688 -20.85 -25.69 -29.13
N ILE A 689 -21.95 -25.49 -29.87
CA ILE A 689 -23.25 -26.08 -29.54
C ILE A 689 -23.20 -27.61 -29.59
N ALA A 690 -22.47 -28.19 -30.56
CA ALA A 690 -22.27 -29.63 -30.63
C ALA A 690 -21.52 -30.17 -29.40
N GLN A 691 -20.47 -29.48 -28.95
CA GLN A 691 -19.73 -29.87 -27.74
C GLN A 691 -20.55 -29.73 -26.46
N ALA A 692 -21.31 -28.65 -26.30
CA ALA A 692 -22.21 -28.47 -25.15
C ALA A 692 -23.24 -29.61 -25.08
N ARG A 693 -23.86 -29.97 -26.22
CA ARG A 693 -24.82 -31.08 -26.29
C ARG A 693 -24.20 -32.45 -26.05
N ALA A 694 -22.90 -32.61 -26.34
CA ALA A 694 -22.17 -33.83 -25.99
C ALA A 694 -21.98 -33.97 -24.46
N GLY A 695 -22.08 -32.88 -23.69
CA GLY A 695 -22.13 -32.91 -22.22
C GLY A 695 -23.54 -33.20 -21.68
N LYS A 696 -24.58 -32.61 -22.29
CA LYS A 696 -25.99 -32.86 -21.97
C LYS A 696 -26.87 -32.59 -23.20
N SER A 697 -27.62 -33.59 -23.66
CA SER A 697 -28.27 -33.56 -24.98
C SER A 697 -29.57 -32.74 -25.05
N ASP A 698 -30.19 -32.42 -23.92
CA ASP A 698 -31.51 -31.77 -23.80
C ASP A 698 -31.43 -30.34 -23.25
N LEU A 699 -30.31 -29.64 -23.51
CA LEU A 699 -30.12 -28.25 -23.08
C LEU A 699 -31.11 -27.30 -23.76
N LYS A 700 -31.72 -26.40 -22.97
CA LYS A 700 -32.43 -25.23 -23.50
C LYS A 700 -31.44 -24.08 -23.64
N ILE A 701 -31.20 -23.60 -24.85
CA ILE A 701 -30.09 -22.70 -25.13
C ILE A 701 -30.61 -21.31 -25.48
N LEU A 702 -30.08 -20.30 -24.80
CA LEU A 702 -30.27 -18.89 -25.14
C LEU A 702 -28.92 -18.36 -25.59
N VAL A 703 -28.79 -17.94 -26.86
CA VAL A 703 -27.55 -17.37 -27.40
C VAL A 703 -27.76 -15.91 -27.75
N SER A 704 -26.93 -15.01 -27.23
CA SER A 704 -27.00 -13.61 -27.62
C SER A 704 -26.29 -13.35 -28.95
N ASN A 705 -26.74 -12.33 -29.66
CA ASN A 705 -25.84 -11.64 -30.59
C ASN A 705 -24.80 -10.82 -29.81
N VAL A 706 -23.98 -10.02 -30.50
CA VAL A 706 -22.96 -9.17 -29.86
C VAL A 706 -23.28 -7.69 -30.07
N ILE A 707 -22.93 -6.86 -29.10
CA ILE A 707 -23.11 -5.40 -29.15
C ILE A 707 -22.12 -4.75 -30.11
N ASN A 708 -22.49 -3.60 -30.65
CA ASN A 708 -21.54 -2.71 -31.33
C ASN A 708 -20.67 -2.03 -30.28
N ARG A 709 -19.49 -1.56 -30.71
CA ARG A 709 -18.61 -0.74 -29.88
C ARG A 709 -18.50 0.69 -30.39
N THR A 710 -18.02 1.59 -29.55
CA THR A 710 -17.52 2.90 -30.00
C THR A 710 -16.35 2.68 -30.97
N GLU A 711 -16.32 3.44 -32.07
CA GLU A 711 -15.33 3.32 -33.14
C GLU A 711 -13.90 3.57 -32.61
N LEU A 712 -12.95 2.76 -33.06
CA LEU A 712 -11.53 2.98 -32.80
C LEU A 712 -10.81 3.23 -34.13
N ALA A 713 -9.86 4.17 -34.12
CA ALA A 713 -8.97 4.40 -35.24
C ALA A 713 -8.24 3.10 -35.63
N GLY A 714 -8.32 2.74 -36.91
CA GLY A 714 -7.74 1.51 -37.46
C GLY A 714 -8.61 0.25 -37.32
N TYR A 715 -9.80 0.36 -36.72
CA TYR A 715 -10.75 -0.75 -36.53
C TYR A 715 -12.17 -0.43 -37.04
N GLU A 716 -12.31 0.49 -38.00
CA GLU A 716 -13.59 0.94 -38.56
C GLU A 716 -14.39 -0.21 -39.19
N TRP A 717 -13.72 -1.30 -39.57
CA TRP A 717 -14.29 -2.53 -40.13
C TRP A 717 -15.07 -3.39 -39.12
N LEU A 718 -14.87 -3.21 -37.81
CA LEU A 718 -15.37 -4.13 -36.78
C LEU A 718 -16.90 -4.07 -36.61
N ASN A 719 -17.48 -2.87 -36.51
CA ASN A 719 -18.93 -2.71 -36.39
C ASN A 719 -19.71 -3.24 -37.62
N PRO A 720 -19.25 -3.03 -38.88
CA PRO A 720 -19.79 -3.73 -40.04
C PRO A 720 -19.75 -5.27 -39.93
N ALA A 721 -18.65 -5.84 -39.43
CA ALA A 721 -18.54 -7.30 -39.24
C ALA A 721 -19.50 -7.84 -38.16
N ILE A 722 -19.68 -7.10 -37.07
CA ILE A 722 -20.67 -7.40 -36.02
C ILE A 722 -22.10 -7.41 -36.60
N LYS A 723 -22.43 -6.43 -37.44
CA LYS A 723 -23.73 -6.36 -38.13
C LYS A 723 -23.97 -7.59 -39.02
N ASP A 724 -22.95 -8.04 -39.74
CA ASP A 724 -23.04 -9.25 -40.57
C ASP A 724 -23.25 -10.51 -39.71
N TYR A 725 -22.53 -10.66 -38.59
CA TYR A 725 -22.74 -11.75 -37.64
C TYR A 725 -24.17 -11.77 -37.08
N LYS A 726 -24.68 -10.60 -36.66
CA LYS A 726 -26.06 -10.43 -36.17
C LYS A 726 -27.10 -10.89 -37.21
N ALA A 727 -26.86 -10.63 -38.49
CA ALA A 727 -27.77 -11.06 -39.57
C ALA A 727 -27.73 -12.58 -39.81
N LYS A 728 -26.58 -13.23 -39.62
CA LYS A 728 -26.37 -14.66 -39.89
C LYS A 728 -26.75 -15.59 -38.73
N LEU A 729 -26.61 -15.12 -37.48
CA LEU A 729 -26.84 -15.94 -36.28
C LEU A 729 -28.24 -16.59 -36.20
N PRO A 730 -29.36 -15.90 -36.51
CA PRO A 730 -30.70 -16.50 -36.43
C PRO A 730 -30.88 -17.73 -37.33
N ALA A 731 -30.37 -17.69 -38.56
CA ALA A 731 -30.45 -18.82 -39.49
C ALA A 731 -29.62 -20.01 -38.99
N ALA A 732 -28.43 -19.75 -38.44
CA ALA A 732 -27.58 -20.78 -37.85
C ALA A 732 -28.24 -21.43 -36.63
N ALA A 733 -28.78 -20.63 -35.69
CA ALA A 733 -29.49 -21.14 -34.51
C ALA A 733 -30.72 -21.96 -34.88
N ALA A 734 -31.53 -21.49 -35.84
CA ALA A 734 -32.70 -22.22 -36.34
C ALA A 734 -32.32 -23.58 -36.94
N SER A 735 -31.21 -23.66 -37.70
CA SER A 735 -30.73 -24.91 -38.29
C SER A 735 -30.28 -25.96 -37.27
N LEU A 736 -29.95 -25.54 -36.05
CA LEU A 736 -29.48 -26.42 -34.97
C LEU A 736 -30.55 -26.69 -33.90
N SER A 737 -31.66 -25.95 -33.88
CA SER A 737 -32.68 -26.05 -32.85
C SER A 737 -33.54 -27.32 -33.00
N THR A 738 -33.76 -28.04 -31.90
CA THR A 738 -34.66 -29.21 -31.86
C THR A 738 -35.75 -29.03 -30.81
N SER A 739 -36.74 -29.91 -30.77
CA SER A 739 -37.78 -29.88 -29.73
C SER A 739 -37.23 -30.22 -28.33
N SER A 740 -36.26 -31.12 -28.24
CA SER A 740 -35.62 -31.53 -26.98
C SER A 740 -34.50 -30.59 -26.53
N SER A 741 -33.89 -29.85 -27.45
CA SER A 741 -32.83 -28.87 -27.17
C SER A 741 -33.06 -27.61 -28.01
N PRO A 742 -34.05 -26.78 -27.66
CA PRO A 742 -34.37 -25.59 -28.42
C PRO A 742 -33.26 -24.53 -28.26
N ILE A 743 -33.00 -23.77 -29.33
CA ILE A 743 -32.06 -22.64 -29.33
C ILE A 743 -32.84 -21.36 -29.63
N TYR A 744 -32.71 -20.37 -28.77
CA TYR A 744 -33.31 -19.05 -28.95
C TYR A 744 -32.23 -17.97 -29.05
N VAL A 745 -32.33 -17.10 -30.07
CA VAL A 745 -31.43 -15.96 -30.23
C VAL A 745 -31.96 -14.77 -29.43
N VAL A 746 -31.14 -14.23 -28.53
CA VAL A 746 -31.41 -13.05 -27.72
C VAL A 746 -30.73 -11.84 -28.36
N ASP A 747 -31.50 -10.81 -28.68
CA ASP A 747 -30.95 -9.57 -29.23
C ASP A 747 -30.55 -8.63 -28.10
N VAL A 748 -29.24 -8.55 -27.82
CA VAL A 748 -28.66 -7.62 -26.83
C VAL A 748 -28.12 -6.34 -27.48
N ASN A 749 -28.07 -6.31 -28.81
CA ASN A 749 -27.52 -5.21 -29.60
C ASN A 749 -28.56 -4.11 -29.89
N THR A 750 -29.81 -4.48 -30.19
CA THR A 750 -30.85 -3.50 -30.49
C THR A 750 -31.18 -2.65 -29.27
N GLY A 751 -31.06 -1.32 -29.40
CA GLY A 751 -31.31 -0.37 -28.31
C GLY A 751 -30.12 -0.17 -27.35
N PHE A 752 -28.99 -0.84 -27.62
CA PHE A 752 -27.72 -0.61 -26.92
C PHE A 752 -26.91 0.46 -27.67
N ASN A 753 -26.56 1.55 -26.99
CA ASN A 753 -25.70 2.62 -27.46
C ASN A 753 -24.36 2.55 -26.73
N PRO A 754 -23.27 2.10 -27.37
CA PRO A 754 -21.97 1.94 -26.70
C PRO A 754 -21.39 3.24 -26.15
N ALA A 755 -21.80 4.41 -26.64
CA ALA A 755 -21.33 5.69 -26.11
C ALA A 755 -21.95 6.05 -24.74
N THR A 756 -23.13 5.51 -24.41
CA THR A 756 -23.88 5.87 -23.18
C THR A 756 -24.20 4.67 -22.28
N ASP A 757 -24.14 3.45 -22.83
CA ASP A 757 -24.47 2.22 -22.12
C ASP A 757 -23.23 1.37 -21.81
N ALA A 758 -22.03 1.86 -22.14
CA ALA A 758 -20.76 1.21 -21.85
C ALA A 758 -19.75 2.21 -21.27
N TYR A 759 -18.92 1.76 -20.32
CA TYR A 759 -17.99 2.65 -19.62
C TYR A 759 -16.70 2.92 -20.42
N ASP A 760 -16.32 2.01 -21.32
CA ASP A 760 -15.15 2.11 -22.20
C ASP A 760 -15.50 2.00 -23.70
N GLY A 761 -16.79 2.13 -24.03
CA GLY A 761 -17.30 1.95 -25.38
C GLY A 761 -17.53 0.49 -25.79
N LEU A 762 -17.33 -0.48 -24.89
CA LEU A 762 -17.64 -1.90 -25.11
C LEU A 762 -18.33 -2.54 -23.89
N HIS A 763 -17.76 -2.42 -22.70
CA HIS A 763 -18.24 -3.12 -21.51
C HIS A 763 -19.43 -2.38 -20.86
N PRO A 764 -20.56 -3.07 -20.60
CA PRO A 764 -21.76 -2.43 -20.08
C PRO A 764 -21.53 -1.64 -18.79
N ASN A 765 -22.06 -0.42 -18.76
CA ASN A 765 -22.19 0.37 -17.54
C ASN A 765 -23.52 0.03 -16.83
N GLY A 766 -23.91 0.79 -15.81
CA GLY A 766 -25.11 0.47 -15.02
C GLY A 766 -26.37 0.32 -15.88
N VAL A 767 -26.59 1.21 -16.85
CA VAL A 767 -27.72 1.16 -17.77
C VAL A 767 -27.58 -0.03 -18.75
N GLY A 768 -26.39 -0.24 -19.30
CA GLY A 768 -26.12 -1.35 -20.21
C GLY A 768 -26.37 -2.72 -19.57
N GLU A 769 -25.97 -2.90 -18.31
CA GLU A 769 -26.21 -4.13 -17.56
C GLU A 769 -27.71 -4.45 -17.44
N TYR A 770 -28.55 -3.44 -17.15
CA TYR A 770 -29.99 -3.60 -17.12
C TYR A 770 -30.58 -3.97 -18.48
N LYS A 771 -30.05 -3.41 -19.58
CA LYS A 771 -30.49 -3.76 -20.95
C LYS A 771 -30.20 -5.22 -21.27
N PHE A 772 -29.01 -5.71 -20.93
CA PHE A 772 -28.65 -7.13 -21.07
C PHE A 772 -29.55 -8.04 -20.23
N ALA A 773 -29.69 -7.74 -18.93
CA ALA A 773 -30.52 -8.53 -18.03
C ALA A 773 -31.98 -8.55 -18.47
N LYS A 774 -32.49 -7.42 -18.97
CA LYS A 774 -33.82 -7.32 -19.57
C LYS A 774 -33.98 -8.24 -20.78
N ALA A 775 -33.03 -8.20 -21.73
CA ALA A 775 -33.11 -9.02 -22.94
C ALA A 775 -33.20 -10.52 -22.60
N PHE A 776 -32.38 -10.99 -21.65
CA PHE A 776 -32.43 -12.38 -21.20
C PHE A 776 -33.68 -12.71 -20.39
N ALA A 777 -34.08 -11.87 -19.43
CA ALA A 777 -35.29 -12.10 -18.63
C ALA A 777 -36.56 -12.16 -19.49
N ASP A 778 -36.68 -11.27 -20.48
CA ASP A 778 -37.81 -11.27 -21.41
C ASP A 778 -37.80 -12.52 -22.31
N ALA A 779 -36.62 -13.02 -22.70
CA ALA A 779 -36.48 -14.27 -23.43
C ALA A 779 -36.88 -15.49 -22.58
N PHE A 780 -36.44 -15.55 -21.32
CA PHE A 780 -36.85 -16.59 -20.37
C PHE A 780 -38.36 -16.62 -20.15
N ALA A 781 -38.96 -15.46 -19.89
CA ALA A 781 -40.40 -15.35 -19.66
C ALA A 781 -41.21 -15.73 -20.90
N SER A 782 -40.87 -15.17 -22.07
CA SER A 782 -41.68 -15.32 -23.29
C SER A 782 -41.50 -16.67 -24.00
N ARG A 783 -40.32 -17.29 -23.90
CA ARG A 783 -40.01 -18.52 -24.65
C ARG A 783 -39.98 -19.77 -23.80
N PHE A 784 -39.70 -19.62 -22.51
CA PHE A 784 -39.52 -20.75 -21.61
C PHE A 784 -40.47 -20.73 -20.41
N SER A 785 -41.36 -19.72 -20.32
CA SER A 785 -42.29 -19.55 -19.20
C SER A 785 -41.58 -19.55 -17.83
N LEU A 786 -40.32 -19.10 -17.78
CA LEU A 786 -39.52 -19.02 -16.58
C LEU A 786 -39.48 -17.56 -16.09
N GLY A 787 -40.12 -17.29 -14.95
CA GLY A 787 -40.20 -15.95 -14.38
C GLY A 787 -41.18 -15.03 -15.09
N ALA A 788 -40.88 -13.74 -15.09
CA ALA A 788 -41.70 -12.69 -15.70
C ALA A 788 -40.82 -11.77 -16.56
N THR A 789 -41.44 -10.99 -17.45
CA THR A 789 -40.74 -9.95 -18.21
C THR A 789 -40.13 -8.92 -17.26
N PHE A 790 -39.01 -8.31 -17.68
CA PHE A 790 -38.21 -7.41 -16.86
C PHE A 790 -38.93 -6.10 -16.51
N GLY A 791 -39.81 -5.63 -17.40
CA GLY A 791 -40.37 -4.28 -17.34
C GLY A 791 -39.46 -3.24 -17.98
N SER A 792 -39.54 -2.00 -17.51
CA SER A 792 -38.74 -0.86 -18.00
C SER A 792 -37.35 -0.84 -17.36
N VAL A 793 -36.33 -0.54 -18.17
CA VAL A 793 -34.99 -0.19 -17.67
C VAL A 793 -35.07 1.14 -16.92
N PRO A 794 -34.44 1.29 -15.73
CA PRO A 794 -34.40 2.57 -15.04
C PRO A 794 -33.84 3.68 -15.93
N SER A 795 -34.50 4.85 -15.95
CA SER A 795 -34.12 5.98 -16.81
C SER A 795 -32.83 6.69 -16.38
N SER A 796 -32.40 6.47 -15.14
CA SER A 796 -31.11 6.92 -14.62
C SER A 796 -30.55 5.85 -13.70
N VAL A 797 -29.36 5.36 -14.02
CA VAL A 797 -28.57 4.47 -13.17
C VAL A 797 -27.24 5.17 -12.97
N PRO A 798 -26.87 5.56 -11.73
CA PRO A 798 -25.56 6.12 -11.48
C PRO A 798 -24.48 5.15 -11.95
N ASP A 799 -23.55 5.64 -12.77
CA ASP A 799 -22.38 4.86 -13.14
C ASP A 799 -21.43 4.71 -11.96
N ILE A 800 -20.57 3.68 -12.04
CA ILE A 800 -19.62 3.35 -11.00
C ILE A 800 -18.57 4.45 -10.91
N THR A 801 -18.58 5.20 -9.81
CA THR A 801 -17.52 6.13 -9.47
C THR A 801 -16.39 5.44 -8.71
N VAL A 802 -15.16 5.76 -9.08
CA VAL A 802 -13.94 5.25 -8.45
C VAL A 802 -13.23 6.38 -7.69
N SER A 803 -12.61 6.05 -6.56
CA SER A 803 -11.87 7.02 -5.75
C SER A 803 -10.45 7.23 -6.27
N THR A 804 -9.86 8.40 -6.02
CA THR A 804 -8.43 8.59 -6.23
C THR A 804 -7.65 7.55 -5.42
N PRO A 805 -6.62 6.90 -6.00
CA PRO A 805 -5.80 5.94 -5.26
C PRO A 805 -5.18 6.57 -4.01
N ALA A 806 -5.06 5.80 -2.94
CA ALA A 806 -4.34 6.20 -1.73
C ALA A 806 -2.97 5.51 -1.64
N TRP A 807 -2.18 5.89 -0.63
CA TRP A 807 -0.87 5.29 -0.29
C TRP A 807 0.06 5.04 -1.48
N VAL A 808 0.18 6.03 -2.37
CA VAL A 808 1.15 5.94 -3.46
C VAL A 808 2.56 6.02 -2.90
N THR A 809 3.34 4.99 -3.14
CA THR A 809 4.76 4.93 -2.77
C THR A 809 5.60 4.65 -4.00
N ALA A 810 6.76 5.28 -4.08
CA ALA A 810 7.79 4.97 -5.06
C ALA A 810 9.02 4.52 -4.29
N THR A 811 9.47 3.29 -4.55
CA THR A 811 10.59 2.68 -3.82
C THR A 811 11.70 2.33 -4.80
N PRO A 812 12.94 2.78 -4.57
CA PRO A 812 14.08 2.36 -5.37
C PRO A 812 14.35 0.86 -5.17
N THR A 813 14.60 0.14 -6.26
CA THR A 813 14.94 -1.29 -6.28
C THR A 813 16.22 -1.52 -7.11
N PRO A 814 16.86 -2.69 -7.00
CA PRO A 814 18.00 -3.03 -7.86
C PRO A 814 17.70 -2.91 -9.37
N GLU A 815 16.46 -3.10 -9.80
CA GLU A 815 16.04 -3.02 -11.19
C GLU A 815 15.72 -1.59 -11.65
N GLY A 816 15.35 -0.70 -10.71
CA GLY A 816 14.90 0.66 -10.99
C GLY A 816 14.03 1.25 -9.89
N ILE A 817 12.76 1.54 -10.19
CA ILE A 817 11.77 2.02 -9.21
C ILE A 817 10.51 1.16 -9.30
N THR A 818 10.02 0.71 -8.15
CA THR A 818 8.68 0.11 -8.02
C THR A 818 7.73 1.13 -7.41
N ILE A 819 6.64 1.42 -8.11
CA ILE A 819 5.56 2.28 -7.65
C ILE A 819 4.40 1.39 -7.20
N ARG A 820 3.83 1.64 -6.02
CA ARG A 820 2.68 0.88 -5.47
C ARG A 820 1.59 1.83 -4.98
N TRP A 821 0.33 1.40 -5.03
CA TRP A 821 -0.82 2.20 -4.60
C TRP A 821 -2.00 1.33 -4.14
N ALA A 822 -2.99 1.98 -3.53
CA ALA A 822 -4.27 1.38 -3.17
C ALA A 822 -4.99 0.75 -4.34
N ARG A 823 -5.39 -0.51 -4.21
CA ARG A 823 -6.46 -1.08 -5.03
C ARG A 823 -7.72 -0.24 -4.83
N VAL A 824 -8.17 0.38 -5.90
CA VAL A 824 -9.45 1.09 -5.99
C VAL A 824 -10.49 0.11 -6.50
N PHE A 825 -11.41 -0.25 -5.61
CA PHE A 825 -12.52 -1.15 -5.91
C PHE A 825 -13.40 -0.59 -7.03
N GLY A 826 -13.66 -1.39 -8.08
CA GLY A 826 -14.38 -0.96 -9.28
C GLY A 826 -13.53 -0.25 -10.33
N ALA A 827 -12.23 0.00 -10.10
CA ALA A 827 -11.35 0.54 -11.13
C ALA A 827 -11.14 -0.47 -12.26
N SER A 828 -11.18 0.00 -13.51
CA SER A 828 -10.82 -0.81 -14.68
C SER A 828 -9.32 -0.75 -14.99
N GLY A 829 -8.58 0.22 -14.44
CA GLY A 829 -7.13 0.35 -14.59
C GLY A 829 -6.59 1.62 -13.94
N TYR A 830 -5.28 1.86 -14.12
CA TYR A 830 -4.58 3.01 -13.54
C TYR A 830 -3.67 3.67 -14.56
N TYR A 831 -3.73 5.00 -14.64
CA TYR A 831 -2.78 5.79 -15.41
C TYR A 831 -1.63 6.25 -14.52
N ILE A 832 -0.41 6.11 -15.04
CA ILE A 832 0.81 6.59 -14.40
C ILE A 832 1.15 7.94 -15.02
N HIS A 833 1.41 8.92 -14.18
CA HIS A 833 1.96 10.21 -14.57
C HIS A 833 3.37 10.27 -14.00
N SER A 834 4.38 10.52 -14.82
CA SER A 834 5.78 10.49 -14.41
C SER A 834 6.55 11.71 -14.89
N ARG A 835 7.58 12.11 -14.14
CA ARG A 835 8.62 13.05 -14.60
C ARG A 835 9.98 12.75 -13.99
N ASP A 836 11.03 13.11 -14.71
CA ASP A 836 12.36 13.30 -14.13
C ASP A 836 12.48 14.74 -13.60
N ALA A 837 12.37 14.88 -12.28
CA ALA A 837 12.43 16.18 -11.63
C ALA A 837 13.84 16.80 -11.65
N THR A 838 14.89 15.98 -11.75
CA THR A 838 16.28 16.46 -11.83
C THR A 838 16.55 17.22 -13.11
N THR A 839 15.93 16.81 -14.21
CA THR A 839 16.05 17.48 -15.52
C THR A 839 15.00 18.57 -15.74
N GLY A 840 14.13 18.82 -14.76
CA GLY A 840 13.09 19.84 -14.83
C GLY A 840 11.93 19.48 -15.76
N GLN A 841 11.70 18.19 -16.04
CA GLN A 841 10.60 17.74 -16.90
C GLN A 841 9.23 18.09 -16.30
N ALA A 842 8.26 18.34 -17.19
CA ALA A 842 6.85 18.37 -16.82
C ALA A 842 6.34 16.95 -16.57
N PHE A 843 5.26 16.81 -15.79
CA PHE A 843 4.58 15.52 -15.66
C PHE A 843 3.99 15.10 -17.01
N GLU A 844 4.31 13.87 -17.42
CA GLU A 844 3.74 13.22 -18.59
C GLU A 844 2.87 12.04 -18.17
N LYS A 845 1.66 11.96 -18.72
CA LYS A 845 0.75 10.82 -18.55
C LYS A 845 1.14 9.71 -19.52
N LEU A 846 1.41 8.51 -19.00
CA LEU A 846 1.64 7.34 -19.84
C LEU A 846 0.34 6.97 -20.60
N PRO A 847 0.45 6.53 -21.86
CA PRO A 847 -0.70 6.41 -22.76
C PRO A 847 -1.66 5.25 -22.42
N LEU A 848 -1.19 4.23 -21.70
CA LEU A 848 -1.95 3.02 -21.40
C LEU A 848 -2.22 2.91 -19.91
N ALA A 849 -3.47 2.66 -19.56
CA ALA A 849 -3.83 2.25 -18.22
C ALA A 849 -3.37 0.81 -17.96
N ILE A 850 -2.86 0.54 -16.76
CA ILE A 850 -2.43 -0.79 -16.36
C ILE A 850 -3.45 -1.46 -15.44
N GLY A 851 -3.54 -2.79 -15.51
CA GLY A 851 -4.49 -3.61 -14.77
C GLY A 851 -3.94 -4.16 -13.44
N GLY A 852 -3.21 -3.35 -12.66
CA GLY A 852 -2.60 -3.79 -11.39
C GLY A 852 -2.53 -2.69 -10.33
N ASP A 853 -1.94 -3.01 -9.19
CA ASP A 853 -1.76 -2.13 -8.02
C ASP A 853 -0.31 -1.63 -7.86
N HIS A 854 0.51 -1.90 -8.86
CA HIS A 854 1.90 -1.48 -8.90
C HIS A 854 2.39 -1.33 -10.34
N TRP A 855 3.51 -0.63 -10.49
CA TRP A 855 4.23 -0.49 -11.75
C TRP A 855 5.73 -0.51 -11.49
N ILE A 856 6.49 -1.08 -12.42
CA ILE A 856 7.96 -1.11 -12.34
C ILE A 856 8.51 -0.33 -13.53
N THR A 857 9.36 0.65 -13.25
CA THR A 857 10.17 1.30 -14.28
C THR A 857 11.64 0.98 -14.06
N ARG A 858 12.26 0.41 -15.11
CA ARG A 858 13.72 0.17 -15.19
C ARG A 858 14.45 1.26 -15.96
N TRP A 859 13.71 2.15 -16.60
CA TRP A 859 14.23 3.21 -17.46
C TRP A 859 14.48 4.46 -16.62
N VAL A 860 15.46 4.33 -15.72
CA VAL A 860 15.82 5.36 -14.76
C VAL A 860 17.32 5.61 -14.75
N THR A 861 17.70 6.85 -14.50
CA THR A 861 19.10 7.28 -14.41
C THR A 861 19.54 7.36 -12.95
N LYS A 862 20.69 6.77 -12.63
CA LYS A 862 21.27 6.82 -11.28
C LYS A 862 21.51 8.28 -10.86
N GLY A 863 21.09 8.63 -9.65
CA GLY A 863 21.27 9.97 -9.07
C GLY A 863 20.25 11.01 -9.54
N HIS A 864 19.27 10.63 -10.37
CA HIS A 864 18.13 11.48 -10.69
C HIS A 864 17.01 11.27 -9.68
N ARG A 865 16.11 12.25 -9.54
CA ARG A 865 14.90 12.15 -8.73
C ARG A 865 13.68 12.04 -9.65
N TYR A 866 13.01 10.90 -9.60
CA TYR A 866 11.78 10.68 -10.37
C TYR A 866 10.56 10.92 -9.49
N GLU A 867 9.54 11.52 -10.06
CA GLU A 867 8.27 11.76 -9.41
C GLU A 867 7.12 11.12 -10.19
N PHE A 868 6.14 10.60 -9.45
CA PHE A 868 5.00 9.86 -9.96
C PHE A 868 3.69 10.35 -9.33
N LYS A 869 2.62 10.34 -10.13
CA LYS A 869 1.24 10.42 -9.65
C LYS A 869 0.43 9.32 -10.31
N ILE A 870 -0.57 8.80 -9.61
CA ILE A 870 -1.43 7.74 -10.11
C ILE A 870 -2.86 8.25 -10.20
N SER A 871 -3.57 7.86 -11.25
CA SER A 871 -5.00 8.12 -11.36
C SER A 871 -5.73 6.81 -11.61
N ALA A 872 -6.80 6.56 -10.86
CA ALA A 872 -7.67 5.42 -11.13
C ALA A 872 -8.56 5.74 -12.33
N ALA A 873 -8.85 4.72 -13.13
CA ALA A 873 -9.74 4.84 -14.27
C ALA A 873 -10.93 3.89 -14.14
N ARG A 874 -12.09 4.36 -14.60
CA ARG A 874 -13.26 3.54 -14.94
C ARG A 874 -13.60 3.81 -16.40
N GLY A 875 -13.11 2.94 -17.28
CA GLY A 875 -13.17 3.11 -18.72
C GLY A 875 -12.52 4.42 -19.16
N THR A 876 -13.33 5.29 -19.77
CA THR A 876 -12.88 6.60 -20.27
C THR A 876 -12.85 7.69 -19.18
N THR A 877 -13.39 7.41 -17.99
CA THR A 877 -13.37 8.35 -16.86
C THR A 877 -12.16 8.10 -15.96
N GLU A 878 -11.56 9.17 -15.46
CA GLU A 878 -10.34 9.15 -14.63
C GLU A 878 -10.54 10.03 -13.40
N THR A 879 -9.93 9.64 -12.27
CA THR A 879 -9.88 10.47 -11.06
C THR A 879 -8.89 11.63 -11.21
N ALA A 880 -8.92 12.57 -10.27
CA ALA A 880 -7.75 13.44 -10.10
C ALA A 880 -6.51 12.58 -9.77
N PRO A 881 -5.30 12.94 -10.27
CA PRO A 881 -4.08 12.27 -9.88
C PRO A 881 -3.81 12.40 -8.38
N THR A 882 -3.14 11.40 -7.82
CA THR A 882 -2.66 11.43 -6.44
C THR A 882 -1.68 12.57 -6.17
N ASP A 883 -1.35 12.76 -4.90
CA ASP A 883 -0.14 13.46 -4.50
C ASP A 883 1.11 12.80 -5.08
N VAL A 884 2.21 13.56 -5.08
CA VAL A 884 3.49 13.14 -5.65
C VAL A 884 4.15 12.08 -4.77
N ALA A 885 4.40 10.90 -5.35
CA ALA A 885 5.36 9.94 -4.83
C ALA A 885 6.71 10.12 -5.54
N ALA A 886 7.81 10.07 -4.82
CA ALA A 886 9.13 10.31 -5.38
C ALA A 886 10.16 9.28 -4.93
N ALA A 887 11.12 8.98 -5.80
CA ALA A 887 12.24 8.11 -5.48
C ALA A 887 13.51 8.54 -6.23
N GLU A 888 14.64 8.31 -5.58
CA GLU A 888 15.98 8.44 -6.19
C GLU A 888 16.52 7.02 -6.42
N PRO A 889 16.58 6.56 -7.68
CA PRO A 889 16.97 5.20 -7.98
C PRO A 889 18.50 5.03 -7.94
N ASN A 890 18.92 3.88 -7.42
CA ASN A 890 20.29 3.40 -7.51
C ASN A 890 20.29 2.01 -8.16
N PRO A 891 19.96 1.92 -9.47
CA PRO A 891 19.77 0.65 -10.14
C PRO A 891 21.12 -0.10 -10.27
N LEU A 892 21.04 -1.43 -10.16
CA LEU A 892 22.11 -2.38 -10.44
C LEU A 892 22.02 -2.97 -11.85
N THR A 893 21.07 -2.52 -12.67
CA THR A 893 21.04 -2.80 -14.11
C THR A 893 22.23 -2.12 -14.82
N PRO A 894 22.69 -2.65 -15.97
CA PRO A 894 23.83 -2.06 -16.66
C PRO A 894 23.50 -0.67 -17.22
N PRO A 895 24.49 0.23 -17.36
CA PRO A 895 24.27 1.55 -17.96
C PRO A 895 23.84 1.42 -19.43
N ALA A 896 23.14 2.45 -19.92
CA ALA A 896 22.70 2.54 -21.30
C ALA A 896 23.88 2.33 -22.28
N PRO A 897 23.73 1.48 -23.31
CA PRO A 897 24.73 1.36 -24.36
C PRO A 897 25.02 2.71 -25.01
N THR A 898 26.30 3.01 -25.22
CA THR A 898 26.75 4.25 -25.85
C THR A 898 27.17 4.02 -27.30
N ASN A 899 27.38 5.09 -28.06
CA ASN A 899 27.73 5.05 -29.49
C ASN A 899 26.79 4.16 -30.30
N VAL A 900 25.48 4.24 -30.02
CA VAL A 900 24.45 3.54 -30.79
C VAL A 900 24.44 4.12 -32.20
N LYS A 901 24.41 3.23 -33.19
CA LYS A 901 24.60 3.56 -34.60
C LYS A 901 23.66 2.71 -35.44
N LEU A 902 22.77 3.37 -36.19
CA LEU A 902 21.93 2.73 -37.20
C LEU A 902 22.51 2.93 -38.59
N THR A 903 22.71 1.84 -39.33
CA THR A 903 23.15 1.84 -40.72
C THR A 903 22.02 1.31 -41.60
N PRO A 904 21.31 2.18 -42.34
CA PRO A 904 20.30 1.76 -43.30
C PRO A 904 20.90 0.93 -44.45
N GLY A 905 20.15 -0.06 -44.92
CA GLY A 905 20.41 -0.77 -46.17
C GLY A 905 19.10 -1.06 -46.90
N ASP A 906 19.16 -1.80 -48.01
CA ASP A 906 17.94 -2.23 -48.71
C ASP A 906 17.11 -3.19 -47.83
N GLN A 907 15.88 -2.79 -47.51
CA GLN A 907 14.92 -3.50 -46.66
C GLN A 907 15.46 -3.94 -45.29
N LYS A 908 16.48 -3.24 -44.78
CA LYS A 908 17.15 -3.59 -43.53
C LYS A 908 17.73 -2.38 -42.81
N VAL A 909 17.88 -2.50 -41.49
CA VAL A 909 18.70 -1.61 -40.66
C VAL A 909 19.62 -2.46 -39.80
N THR A 910 20.92 -2.18 -39.86
CA THR A 910 21.91 -2.76 -38.95
C THR A 910 22.17 -1.77 -37.82
N ILE A 911 22.06 -2.23 -36.58
CA ILE A 911 22.33 -1.47 -35.37
C ILE A 911 23.62 -1.99 -34.71
N THR A 912 24.48 -1.07 -34.28
CA THR A 912 25.74 -1.37 -33.56
C THR A 912 25.89 -0.42 -32.36
N TRP A 913 26.58 -0.87 -31.31
CA TRP A 913 26.79 -0.08 -30.09
C TRP A 913 28.09 -0.45 -29.38
N THR A 914 28.48 0.33 -28.38
CA THR A 914 29.57 0.00 -27.45
C THR A 914 29.03 -0.86 -26.31
N ALA A 915 29.80 -1.88 -25.90
CA ALA A 915 29.40 -2.77 -24.82
C ALA A 915 29.27 -2.04 -23.48
N SER A 916 28.23 -2.35 -22.71
CA SER A 916 28.03 -1.82 -21.36
C SER A 916 28.70 -2.70 -20.30
N THR A 917 29.34 -2.10 -19.31
CA THR A 917 29.93 -2.83 -18.18
C THR A 917 28.85 -3.56 -17.39
N GLY A 918 29.10 -4.84 -17.06
CA GLY A 918 28.17 -5.67 -16.29
C GLY A 918 27.01 -6.26 -17.09
N ALA A 919 26.97 -6.07 -18.42
CA ALA A 919 25.97 -6.67 -19.29
C ALA A 919 26.27 -8.15 -19.59
N SER A 920 25.27 -9.01 -19.48
CA SER A 920 25.29 -10.40 -19.97
C SER A 920 24.65 -10.55 -21.36
N GLY A 921 23.94 -9.52 -21.84
CA GLY A 921 23.32 -9.48 -23.16
C GLY A 921 22.66 -8.12 -23.43
N TYR A 922 21.92 -8.04 -24.53
CA TYR A 922 21.23 -6.84 -24.99
C TYR A 922 19.85 -7.17 -25.52
N GLN A 923 18.89 -6.28 -25.26
CA GLN A 923 17.53 -6.34 -25.76
C GLN A 923 17.25 -5.13 -26.64
N LEU A 924 16.73 -5.38 -27.83
CA LEU A 924 16.45 -4.36 -28.83
C LEU A 924 14.96 -4.07 -28.93
N TYR A 925 14.66 -2.78 -29.09
CA TYR A 925 13.32 -2.23 -29.26
C TYR A 925 13.31 -1.41 -30.53
N GLY A 926 12.26 -1.50 -31.34
CA GLY A 926 12.17 -0.67 -32.53
C GLY A 926 10.73 -0.38 -32.93
N VAL A 927 10.51 0.78 -33.52
CA VAL A 927 9.19 1.23 -33.98
C VAL A 927 9.33 1.96 -35.31
N GLY A 928 8.41 1.67 -36.23
CA GLY A 928 8.26 2.42 -37.47
C GLY A 928 7.54 3.74 -37.25
N SER A 929 7.76 4.69 -38.17
CA SER A 929 7.03 5.98 -38.22
C SER A 929 5.52 5.83 -38.42
N ASP A 930 5.03 4.63 -38.74
CA ASP A 930 3.61 4.28 -38.76
C ASP A 930 3.08 3.79 -37.40
N GLY A 931 3.89 3.85 -36.35
CA GLY A 931 3.55 3.37 -35.01
C GLY A 931 3.63 1.86 -34.83
N VAL A 932 4.04 1.10 -35.87
CA VAL A 932 4.14 -0.35 -35.80
C VAL A 932 5.45 -0.76 -35.13
N TRP A 933 5.35 -1.48 -34.01
CA TRP A 933 6.49 -2.02 -33.29
C TRP A 933 7.14 -3.19 -34.04
N LEU A 934 8.46 -3.19 -34.07
CA LEU A 934 9.27 -4.32 -34.54
C LEU A 934 9.34 -5.39 -33.43
N PRO A 935 9.48 -6.68 -33.79
CA PRO A 935 9.73 -7.73 -32.79
C PRO A 935 10.98 -7.42 -31.96
N ASN A 936 10.89 -7.57 -30.64
CA ASN A 936 12.07 -7.45 -29.79
C ASN A 936 13.11 -8.52 -30.16
N LYS A 937 14.40 -8.17 -30.05
CA LYS A 937 15.50 -9.11 -30.26
C LYS A 937 16.42 -9.15 -29.06
N ASP A 938 16.72 -10.34 -28.58
CA ASP A 938 17.74 -10.57 -27.57
C ASP A 938 19.03 -11.06 -28.24
N VAL A 939 20.15 -10.40 -27.95
CA VAL A 939 21.46 -10.73 -28.54
C VAL A 939 22.55 -10.63 -27.49
N THR A 940 23.63 -11.41 -27.65
CA THR A 940 24.80 -11.35 -26.78
C THR A 940 25.93 -10.48 -27.34
N GLY A 941 25.94 -10.25 -28.66
CA GLY A 941 26.90 -9.37 -29.33
C GLY A 941 26.48 -7.89 -29.30
N THR A 942 27.35 -7.02 -29.79
CA THR A 942 27.13 -5.56 -29.86
C THR A 942 26.61 -5.08 -31.22
N SER A 943 25.94 -5.96 -31.95
CA SER A 943 25.39 -5.71 -33.27
C SER A 943 24.17 -6.58 -33.52
N ALA A 944 23.17 -6.03 -34.21
CA ALA A 944 22.03 -6.79 -34.72
C ALA A 944 21.52 -6.17 -36.03
N THR A 945 20.71 -6.92 -36.78
CA THR A 945 20.08 -6.42 -38.01
C THR A 945 18.60 -6.75 -38.03
N TYR A 946 17.77 -5.76 -38.30
CA TYR A 946 16.36 -5.94 -38.66
C TYR A 946 16.25 -6.05 -40.19
N THR A 947 15.50 -7.02 -40.68
CA THR A 947 15.31 -7.34 -42.11
C THR A 947 13.83 -7.38 -42.45
N GLY A 948 13.49 -7.27 -43.74
CA GLY A 948 12.09 -7.24 -44.19
C GLY A 948 11.39 -5.91 -43.88
N LEU A 949 12.18 -4.85 -43.69
CA LEU A 949 11.68 -3.51 -43.43
C LEU A 949 11.24 -2.85 -44.73
N ALA A 950 10.23 -1.98 -44.65
CA ALA A 950 9.78 -1.20 -45.81
C ALA A 950 10.77 -0.07 -46.12
N ASN A 951 11.24 0.00 -47.36
CA ASN A 951 12.06 1.13 -47.81
C ASN A 951 11.27 2.44 -47.76
N GLY A 952 11.96 3.53 -47.41
CA GLY A 952 11.35 4.86 -47.27
C GLY A 952 10.61 5.12 -45.96
N ARG A 953 10.42 4.11 -45.13
CA ARG A 953 9.88 4.28 -43.78
C ARG A 953 11.00 4.55 -42.79
N THR A 954 10.85 5.56 -41.93
CA THR A 954 11.79 5.82 -40.83
C THR A 954 11.54 4.83 -39.70
N TYR A 955 12.58 4.21 -39.18
CA TYR A 955 12.56 3.32 -38.02
C TYR A 955 13.46 3.87 -36.92
N ASN A 956 12.91 3.99 -35.71
CA ASN A 956 13.64 4.32 -34.50
C ASN A 956 13.95 3.01 -33.77
N ILE A 957 15.22 2.76 -33.48
CA ILE A 957 15.67 1.52 -32.84
C ILE A 957 16.57 1.88 -31.66
N ALA A 958 16.26 1.30 -30.50
CA ALA A 958 16.99 1.47 -29.26
C ALA A 958 17.48 0.11 -28.75
N VAL A 959 18.53 0.13 -27.92
CA VAL A 959 19.14 -1.07 -27.35
C VAL A 959 19.38 -0.88 -25.86
N ALA A 960 18.91 -1.81 -25.05
CA ALA A 960 19.17 -1.85 -23.61
C ALA A 960 20.15 -2.98 -23.28
N ALA A 961 21.10 -2.70 -22.40
CA ALA A 961 21.96 -3.72 -21.82
C ALA A 961 21.22 -4.48 -20.71
N VAL A 962 21.44 -5.78 -20.61
CA VAL A 962 20.72 -6.70 -19.71
C VAL A 962 21.69 -7.41 -18.77
N ASN A 963 21.32 -7.58 -17.51
CA ASN A 963 21.98 -8.50 -16.57
C ASN A 963 20.95 -9.26 -15.71
N GLN A 964 21.38 -9.86 -14.59
CA GLN A 964 20.49 -10.61 -13.69
C GLN A 964 19.34 -9.78 -13.09
N TYR A 965 19.47 -8.45 -13.07
CA TYR A 965 18.43 -7.50 -12.64
C TYR A 965 17.55 -7.02 -13.80
N GLY A 966 17.77 -7.52 -15.02
CA GLY A 966 17.01 -7.19 -16.22
C GLY A 966 17.64 -6.10 -17.10
N ALA A 967 16.84 -5.57 -18.02
CA ALA A 967 17.24 -4.53 -18.97
C ALA A 967 17.27 -3.15 -18.30
N GLY A 968 18.41 -2.45 -18.41
CA GLY A 968 18.56 -1.07 -17.95
C GLY A 968 17.98 -0.04 -18.93
N MET A 969 18.33 1.24 -18.70
CA MET A 969 17.96 2.35 -19.60
C MET A 969 18.44 2.08 -21.04
N PRO A 970 17.60 2.22 -22.07
CA PRO A 970 18.02 2.00 -23.45
C PRO A 970 18.86 3.17 -23.98
N GLY A 971 19.88 2.84 -24.76
CA GLY A 971 20.58 3.79 -25.62
C GLY A 971 19.93 3.86 -27.01
N SER A 972 19.90 5.04 -27.61
CA SER A 972 19.33 5.27 -28.95
C SER A 972 20.21 6.22 -29.77
N SER A 973 19.89 6.33 -31.06
CA SER A 973 20.48 7.29 -31.99
C SER A 973 19.41 7.85 -32.94
N LEU A 974 19.81 8.71 -33.88
CA LEU A 974 19.00 9.05 -35.05
C LEU A 974 18.39 7.80 -35.68
N GLY A 975 17.11 7.89 -36.03
CA GLY A 975 16.40 6.85 -36.78
C GLY A 975 17.05 6.57 -38.14
N ALA A 976 16.68 5.44 -38.76
CA ALA A 976 17.18 5.04 -40.07
C ALA A 976 16.02 4.80 -41.04
N ARG A 977 16.22 5.17 -42.30
CA ARG A 977 15.27 5.01 -43.40
C ARG A 977 15.84 4.05 -44.45
N PRO A 978 15.45 2.76 -44.45
CA PRO A 978 15.92 1.74 -45.39
C PRO A 978 15.70 2.11 -46.85
N GLY A 979 16.56 1.60 -47.74
CA GLY A 979 16.53 1.87 -49.17
C GLY A 979 17.09 3.23 -49.60
N TYR A 980 17.50 4.08 -48.64
CA TYR A 980 18.13 5.37 -48.90
C TYR A 980 19.55 5.41 -48.33
N GLY A 981 20.48 6.01 -49.08
CA GLY A 981 21.87 6.23 -48.67
C GLY A 981 22.04 7.45 -47.76
N ALA A 982 23.25 8.02 -47.76
CA ALA A 982 23.49 9.35 -47.19
C ALA A 982 22.55 10.37 -47.87
N PRO A 983 21.92 11.28 -47.11
CA PRO A 983 21.09 12.31 -47.70
C PRO A 983 21.86 13.23 -48.65
N PRO A 984 21.19 13.92 -49.58
CA PRO A 984 21.80 15.04 -50.28
C PRO A 984 22.26 16.12 -49.30
N ALA A 985 23.38 16.80 -49.61
CA ALA A 985 23.80 17.98 -48.87
C ALA A 985 22.72 19.06 -48.94
N VAL A 986 22.47 19.73 -47.82
CA VAL A 986 21.49 20.82 -47.73
C VAL A 986 22.19 22.18 -47.69
N SER A 987 21.43 23.21 -48.06
CA SER A 987 21.89 24.60 -47.97
C SER A 987 21.35 25.24 -46.70
N MET A 988 22.23 25.92 -45.94
CA MET A 988 21.79 26.87 -44.92
C MET A 988 21.07 28.04 -45.60
N ILE A 989 19.81 28.25 -45.22
CA ILE A 989 18.96 29.33 -45.74
C ILE A 989 19.39 30.63 -45.08
N ASP A 990 19.30 30.70 -43.75
CA ASP A 990 19.65 31.89 -43.00
C ASP A 990 20.25 31.59 -41.62
N ALA A 991 21.01 32.55 -41.11
CA ALA A 991 21.60 32.51 -39.78
C ALA A 991 21.70 33.94 -39.23
N TRP A 992 20.90 34.27 -38.23
CA TRP A 992 20.81 35.63 -37.68
C TRP A 992 20.75 35.63 -36.16
N THR A 993 20.96 36.78 -35.53
CA THR A 993 20.80 36.93 -34.07
C THR A 993 19.46 37.60 -33.76
N SER A 994 18.73 37.08 -32.77
CA SER A 994 17.55 37.74 -32.18
C SER A 994 17.95 38.72 -31.08
N ASN A 995 19.05 38.44 -30.39
CA ASN A 995 19.62 39.24 -29.31
C ASN A 995 21.11 38.87 -29.12
N HIS A 996 21.76 39.41 -28.08
CA HIS A 996 23.17 39.17 -27.80
C HIS A 996 23.53 37.73 -27.39
N TYR A 997 22.54 36.87 -27.12
CA TYR A 997 22.75 35.55 -26.52
C TYR A 997 22.26 34.40 -27.41
N GLU A 998 21.67 34.69 -28.57
CA GLU A 998 20.98 33.71 -29.40
C GLU A 998 21.31 33.86 -30.90
N ALA A 999 21.54 32.71 -31.56
CA ALA A 999 21.62 32.60 -33.01
C ALA A 999 20.50 31.69 -33.52
N ASN A 1000 19.68 32.20 -34.44
CA ASN A 1000 18.61 31.47 -35.11
C ASN A 1000 19.09 31.00 -36.48
N LEU A 1001 18.87 29.72 -36.77
CA LEU A 1001 19.38 29.04 -37.94
C LEU A 1001 18.25 28.36 -38.70
N THR A 1002 18.25 28.47 -40.02
CA THR A 1002 17.32 27.77 -40.91
C THR A 1002 18.06 27.16 -42.10
N TRP A 1003 17.60 26.01 -42.57
CA TRP A 1003 18.17 25.31 -43.73
C TRP A 1003 17.09 24.67 -44.59
N GLN A 1004 17.50 24.24 -45.78
CA GLN A 1004 16.67 23.47 -46.69
C GLN A 1004 16.50 22.05 -46.15
N ASP A 1005 15.27 21.55 -46.10
CA ASP A 1005 14.99 20.17 -45.68
C ASP A 1005 15.43 19.14 -46.74
N SER A 1006 15.65 17.91 -46.29
CA SER A 1006 16.06 16.75 -47.09
C SER A 1006 15.13 15.59 -46.78
N ILE A 1007 14.32 15.20 -47.76
CA ILE A 1007 13.29 14.15 -47.62
C ILE A 1007 13.86 12.76 -47.29
N THR A 1008 15.16 12.56 -47.44
CA THR A 1008 15.84 11.30 -47.10
C THR A 1008 16.61 11.37 -45.77
N ALA A 1009 16.70 12.56 -45.16
CA ALA A 1009 17.27 12.71 -43.84
C ALA A 1009 16.29 12.24 -42.77
N THR A 1010 16.82 11.55 -41.77
CA THR A 1010 16.11 11.23 -40.52
C THR A 1010 16.45 12.22 -39.41
N GLY A 1011 17.44 13.09 -39.63
CA GLY A 1011 17.70 14.29 -38.86
C GLY A 1011 19.01 14.99 -39.28
N TYR A 1012 19.42 15.97 -38.49
CA TYR A 1012 20.48 16.93 -38.83
C TYR A 1012 21.46 17.13 -37.67
N TRP A 1013 22.75 17.07 -37.95
CA TRP A 1013 23.78 17.55 -37.02
C TRP A 1013 24.09 19.02 -37.30
N LEU A 1014 24.35 19.76 -36.23
CA LEU A 1014 24.76 21.15 -36.30
C LEU A 1014 26.18 21.30 -35.74
N GLU A 1015 27.03 21.99 -36.48
CA GLU A 1015 28.38 22.33 -36.03
C GLU A 1015 28.56 23.85 -35.97
N GLY A 1016 29.13 24.32 -34.87
CA GLY A 1016 29.45 25.72 -34.62
C GLY A 1016 30.96 25.92 -34.50
N MET A 1017 31.45 27.07 -34.97
CA MET A 1017 32.83 27.51 -34.83
C MET A 1017 32.86 28.91 -34.24
N ASP A 1018 33.56 29.06 -33.12
CA ASP A 1018 33.88 30.34 -32.51
C ASP A 1018 35.18 30.88 -33.11
N HIS A 1019 35.11 32.00 -33.83
CA HIS A 1019 36.27 32.65 -34.42
C HIS A 1019 37.02 33.58 -33.46
N THR A 1020 36.56 33.70 -32.21
CA THR A 1020 37.25 34.47 -31.16
C THR A 1020 38.22 33.60 -30.35
N ALA A 1021 38.07 32.28 -30.41
CA ALA A 1021 39.01 31.34 -29.84
C ALA A 1021 40.41 31.47 -30.49
N ALA A 1022 41.47 31.29 -29.68
CA ALA A 1022 42.86 31.35 -30.15
C ALA A 1022 43.16 30.33 -31.28
N SER A 1023 42.40 29.23 -31.32
CA SER A 1023 42.44 28.20 -32.36
C SER A 1023 41.00 27.76 -32.71
N PRO A 1024 40.34 28.38 -33.70
CA PRO A 1024 38.96 28.05 -34.06
C PRO A 1024 38.81 26.62 -34.58
N THR A 1025 37.94 25.84 -33.96
CA THR A 1025 37.59 24.47 -34.38
C THR A 1025 36.08 24.34 -34.56
N TRP A 1026 35.68 23.40 -35.42
CA TRP A 1026 34.27 23.01 -35.55
C TRP A 1026 33.90 22.12 -34.37
N ASN A 1027 32.89 22.53 -33.61
CA ASN A 1027 32.34 21.77 -32.50
C ASN A 1027 30.91 21.34 -32.85
N ARG A 1028 30.64 20.04 -32.75
CA ARG A 1028 29.33 19.46 -33.01
C ARG A 1028 28.45 19.58 -31.78
N ILE A 1029 27.19 19.97 -31.98
CA ILE A 1029 26.17 19.91 -30.93
C ILE A 1029 25.83 18.44 -30.68
N PRO A 1030 25.87 17.97 -29.42
CA PRO A 1030 25.82 16.55 -29.08
C PRO A 1030 24.46 15.88 -29.35
N VAL A 1031 23.40 16.67 -29.57
CA VAL A 1031 22.05 16.17 -29.86
C VAL A 1031 21.67 16.53 -31.30
N PRO A 1032 21.30 15.55 -32.13
CA PRO A 1032 20.85 15.82 -33.50
C PRO A 1032 19.42 16.35 -33.49
N ILE A 1033 19.10 17.14 -34.52
CA ILE A 1033 17.80 17.78 -34.70
C ILE A 1033 16.96 16.88 -35.59
N THR A 1034 15.85 16.37 -35.07
CA THR A 1034 14.90 15.54 -35.83
C THR A 1034 13.75 16.40 -36.38
N PRO A 1035 13.26 16.15 -37.60
CA PRO A 1035 12.05 16.80 -38.11
C PRO A 1035 10.84 16.52 -37.21
N ASP A 1036 9.86 17.43 -37.17
CA ASP A 1036 8.59 17.18 -36.51
C ASP A 1036 7.68 16.23 -37.32
N ASP A 1037 6.64 15.70 -36.68
CA ASP A 1037 5.69 14.75 -37.29
C ASP A 1037 4.89 15.35 -38.46
N ALA A 1038 4.89 16.67 -38.62
CA ALA A 1038 4.21 17.38 -39.70
C ALA A 1038 5.12 17.63 -40.91
N GLY A 1039 6.39 17.20 -40.86
CA GLY A 1039 7.38 17.43 -41.92
C GLY A 1039 7.76 18.90 -42.09
N HIS A 1040 7.54 19.73 -41.06
CA HIS A 1040 7.91 21.13 -41.07
C HIS A 1040 9.36 21.35 -40.61
N ASN A 1041 9.92 22.43 -41.14
CA ASN A 1041 11.34 22.74 -41.14
C ASN A 1041 11.87 23.01 -39.72
N PRO A 1042 12.86 22.27 -39.20
CA PRO A 1042 13.40 22.59 -37.89
C PRO A 1042 14.34 23.80 -38.02
N GLY A 1043 13.83 24.99 -37.76
CA GLY A 1043 14.68 26.09 -37.34
C GLY A 1043 15.30 25.75 -35.98
N PHE A 1044 16.55 26.13 -35.75
CA PHE A 1044 17.23 25.91 -34.46
C PHE A 1044 17.71 27.23 -33.87
N THR A 1045 17.38 27.47 -32.61
CA THR A 1045 17.91 28.60 -31.84
C THR A 1045 19.02 28.09 -30.91
N ALA A 1046 20.26 28.48 -31.20
CA ALA A 1046 21.39 28.25 -30.32
C ALA A 1046 21.41 29.33 -29.22
N GLY A 1047 21.10 28.98 -27.96
CA GLY A 1047 21.13 29.89 -26.80
C GLY A 1047 22.43 29.81 -25.96
N TYR A 1048 22.69 30.85 -25.16
CA TYR A 1048 23.83 31.02 -24.24
C TYR A 1048 25.23 31.13 -24.89
N LEU A 1049 25.38 32.03 -25.86
CA LEU A 1049 26.70 32.51 -26.29
C LEU A 1049 27.30 33.46 -25.22
N PHE A 1050 28.04 32.96 -24.22
CA PHE A 1050 28.66 33.82 -23.20
C PHE A 1050 29.85 34.62 -23.77
N THR A 1051 29.78 35.95 -23.60
CA THR A 1051 30.83 36.97 -23.77
C THR A 1051 31.75 36.84 -25.00
N GLY A 1052 31.24 37.24 -26.17
CA GLY A 1052 32.05 37.37 -27.40
C GLY A 1052 31.29 37.22 -28.73
N ALA A 1053 29.97 37.42 -28.75
CA ALA A 1053 29.05 37.10 -29.87
C ALA A 1053 29.24 37.89 -31.18
N GLU A 1054 30.43 38.42 -31.46
CA GLU A 1054 30.69 39.20 -32.66
C GLU A 1054 31.09 38.32 -33.86
N ASN A 1055 31.31 37.00 -33.69
CA ASN A 1055 31.95 36.24 -34.76
C ASN A 1055 31.85 34.69 -34.74
N HIS A 1056 30.69 34.10 -35.05
CA HIS A 1056 30.53 32.62 -35.14
C HIS A 1056 30.18 32.15 -36.55
N SER A 1057 30.54 30.91 -36.90
CA SER A 1057 30.05 30.24 -38.11
C SER A 1057 29.30 28.97 -37.76
N TYR A 1058 28.22 28.69 -38.48
CA TYR A 1058 27.42 27.48 -38.34
C TYR A 1058 27.29 26.73 -39.66
N ARG A 1059 27.27 25.40 -39.60
CA ARG A 1059 26.98 24.53 -40.75
C ARG A 1059 26.16 23.33 -40.31
N VAL A 1060 25.29 22.86 -41.19
CA VAL A 1060 24.38 21.75 -40.95
C VAL A 1060 24.79 20.52 -41.77
N ILE A 1061 24.58 19.33 -41.22
CA ILE A 1061 24.94 18.05 -41.81
C ILE A 1061 23.69 17.13 -41.75
N PRO A 1062 23.01 16.89 -42.87
CA PRO A 1062 21.87 15.97 -42.91
C PRO A 1062 22.35 14.52 -42.81
N ALA A 1063 21.61 13.68 -42.09
CA ALA A 1063 21.97 12.28 -41.83
C ALA A 1063 20.79 11.33 -42.01
N ASN A 1064 21.07 10.13 -42.48
CA ASN A 1064 20.17 8.97 -42.44
C ASN A 1064 20.83 7.89 -41.57
N GLY A 1065 20.45 7.84 -40.30
CA GLY A 1065 21.17 7.08 -39.28
C GLY A 1065 22.63 7.56 -39.19
N THR A 1066 23.58 6.68 -39.47
CA THR A 1066 25.03 6.97 -39.52
C THR A 1066 25.53 7.50 -40.85
N MET A 1067 24.70 7.48 -41.89
CA MET A 1067 25.11 7.97 -43.21
C MET A 1067 24.92 9.49 -43.28
N GLU A 1068 26.01 10.23 -43.10
CA GLU A 1068 26.06 11.69 -43.14
C GLU A 1068 26.39 12.20 -44.55
N ALA A 1069 25.77 13.31 -44.95
CA ALA A 1069 26.19 14.05 -46.14
C ALA A 1069 27.40 14.96 -45.84
N PRO A 1070 28.01 15.58 -46.86
CA PRO A 1070 28.93 16.69 -46.63
C PRO A 1070 28.24 17.86 -45.88
N PRO A 1071 28.96 18.57 -45.00
CA PRO A 1071 28.41 19.76 -44.34
C PRO A 1071 27.99 20.83 -45.35
N SER A 1072 26.94 21.57 -45.02
CA SER A 1072 26.55 22.76 -45.76
C SER A 1072 27.69 23.78 -45.82
N ALA A 1073 27.59 24.71 -46.77
CA ALA A 1073 28.37 25.94 -46.67
C ALA A 1073 28.10 26.61 -45.32
N ALA A 1074 29.16 27.06 -44.66
CA ALA A 1074 29.05 27.73 -43.37
C ALA A 1074 28.43 29.11 -43.52
N LYS A 1075 27.47 29.46 -42.66
CA LYS A 1075 26.95 30.83 -42.51
C LYS A 1075 27.56 31.47 -41.29
N ARG A 1076 28.12 32.67 -41.48
CA ARG A 1076 28.73 33.44 -40.42
C ARG A 1076 27.71 34.41 -39.83
N VAL A 1077 27.58 34.40 -38.52
CA VAL A 1077 26.70 35.28 -37.75
C VAL A 1077 27.56 36.29 -37.01
N ARG A 1078 27.25 37.57 -37.20
CA ARG A 1078 27.87 38.69 -36.47
C ARG A 1078 26.79 39.54 -35.85
N TYR A 1079 26.89 39.78 -34.55
CA TYR A 1079 26.12 40.85 -33.92
C TYR A 1079 26.79 42.20 -34.22
N ILE A 1080 26.06 43.13 -34.84
CA ILE A 1080 26.48 44.53 -34.97
C ILE A 1080 25.67 45.32 -33.95
N ALA A 1081 26.32 45.81 -32.90
CA ALA A 1081 25.65 46.68 -31.93
C ALA A 1081 25.05 47.91 -32.66
N PRO A 1082 23.80 48.29 -32.37
CA PRO A 1082 23.29 49.56 -32.87
C PRO A 1082 24.22 50.70 -32.42
N ALA A 1083 24.47 51.66 -33.30
CA ALA A 1083 25.27 52.84 -32.96
C ALA A 1083 24.73 53.48 -31.66
N PRO A 1084 25.58 53.92 -30.72
CA PRO A 1084 25.13 54.52 -29.48
C PRO A 1084 24.13 55.65 -29.79
N LEU A 1085 22.98 55.62 -29.10
CA LEU A 1085 21.95 56.66 -29.22
C LEU A 1085 22.62 58.02 -29.01
N THR A 1086 22.37 58.96 -29.92
CA THR A 1086 22.85 60.34 -29.74
C THR A 1086 22.27 60.94 -28.46
N ASP A 1087 22.93 61.92 -27.86
CA ASP A 1087 22.42 62.59 -26.65
C ASP A 1087 20.98 63.09 -26.80
N ALA A 1088 20.57 63.46 -28.03
CA ALA A 1088 19.20 63.84 -28.35
C ALA A 1088 18.21 62.66 -28.25
N GLN A 1089 18.58 61.48 -28.75
CA GLN A 1089 17.76 60.26 -28.67
C GLN A 1089 17.73 59.70 -27.24
N LEU A 1090 18.85 59.75 -26.52
CA LEU A 1090 18.92 59.35 -25.12
C LEU A 1090 18.08 60.27 -24.23
N LYS A 1091 18.06 61.58 -24.53
CA LYS A 1091 17.19 62.55 -23.86
C LYS A 1091 15.71 62.30 -24.16
N ALA A 1092 15.34 62.00 -25.41
CA ALA A 1092 13.97 61.66 -25.78
C ALA A 1092 13.49 60.38 -25.08
N PHE A 1093 14.32 59.33 -25.06
CA PHE A 1093 14.03 58.07 -24.39
C PHE A 1093 13.87 58.23 -22.87
N LYS A 1094 14.74 59.02 -22.23
CA LYS A 1094 14.63 59.33 -20.80
C LYS A 1094 13.38 60.16 -20.47
N GLU A 1095 12.98 61.08 -21.36
CA GLU A 1095 11.77 61.89 -21.18
C GLU A 1095 10.49 61.04 -21.34
N GLU A 1096 10.48 60.05 -22.25
CA GLU A 1096 9.40 59.08 -22.41
C GLU A 1096 9.29 58.13 -21.21
N ALA A 1097 10.43 57.61 -20.73
CA ALA A 1097 10.48 56.79 -19.52
C ALA A 1097 10.03 57.57 -18.28
N ARG A 1098 10.36 58.86 -18.19
CA ARG A 1098 9.88 59.75 -17.11
C ARG A 1098 8.36 59.99 -17.18
N LYS A 1099 7.79 60.13 -18.38
CA LYS A 1099 6.33 60.22 -18.57
C LYS A 1099 5.59 58.92 -18.24
N ALA A 1100 6.24 57.77 -18.44
CA ALA A 1100 5.67 56.46 -18.11
C ALA A 1100 5.71 56.13 -16.60
N ALA A 1101 6.57 56.81 -15.83
CA ALA A 1101 6.80 56.56 -14.41
C ALA A 1101 6.01 57.48 -13.44
N GLU A 1102 5.23 58.44 -13.94
CA GLU A 1102 4.34 59.24 -13.07
C GLU A 1102 3.11 58.40 -12.62
N PRO A 1103 2.77 58.36 -11.31
CA PRO A 1103 1.66 57.57 -10.81
C PRO A 1103 0.32 58.18 -11.25
N ARG A 1104 -0.47 57.43 -12.05
CA ARG A 1104 -1.86 57.77 -12.36
C ARG A 1104 -2.75 57.60 -11.13
N ASN A 1105 -2.70 58.56 -10.22
CA ASN A 1105 -3.73 58.77 -9.21
C ASN A 1105 -4.61 59.94 -9.64
N GLN A 1106 -5.67 59.65 -10.38
CA GLN A 1106 -6.96 60.35 -10.35
C GLN A 1106 -7.93 59.64 -11.33
N LEU A 1107 -8.74 58.75 -10.78
CA LEU A 1107 -10.06 58.47 -11.35
C LEU A 1107 -11.06 59.42 -10.68
N PRO A 1108 -11.91 60.13 -11.44
CA PRO A 1108 -13.25 60.45 -11.00
C PRO A 1108 -14.22 59.33 -11.42
N LYS A 1109 -14.97 58.78 -10.47
CA LYS A 1109 -16.29 58.13 -10.72
C LYS A 1109 -17.37 59.23 -10.86
N PRO A 1110 -18.60 58.93 -11.31
CA PRO A 1110 -19.07 58.13 -12.44
C PRO A 1110 -20.09 58.92 -13.31
N ALA A 1111 -20.41 58.44 -14.50
CA ALA A 1111 -21.72 58.74 -15.12
C ALA A 1111 -22.31 57.46 -15.71
N MET A 1112 -23.51 57.14 -15.21
CA MET A 1112 -24.37 56.05 -15.63
C MET A 1112 -24.68 56.12 -17.13
N ASN A 1113 -24.62 54.99 -17.82
CA ASN A 1113 -25.81 54.36 -18.42
C ASN A 1113 -25.41 53.13 -19.22
N LEU A 1114 -25.78 51.95 -18.70
CA LEU A 1114 -26.01 50.77 -19.52
C LEU A 1114 -27.51 50.50 -19.51
N PRO A 1115 -28.07 50.07 -20.65
CA PRO A 1115 -28.99 48.96 -20.68
C PRO A 1115 -28.25 47.69 -21.17
N ARG A 1116 -28.50 46.58 -20.47
CA ARG A 1116 -28.23 45.19 -20.91
C ARG A 1116 -29.05 44.89 -22.19
N PRO A 1117 -28.68 43.89 -23.03
CA PRO A 1117 -28.90 42.47 -22.68
C PRO A 1117 -27.78 41.51 -23.12
N ASP A 1118 -27.53 40.55 -22.25
CA ASP A 1118 -27.56 39.09 -22.45
C ASP A 1118 -27.59 38.52 -23.88
N ALA A 1119 -26.88 37.38 -23.97
CA ALA A 1119 -27.17 36.18 -24.76
C ALA A 1119 -26.38 35.96 -26.07
N GLU A 1120 -25.85 34.74 -26.11
CA GLU A 1120 -25.73 33.86 -27.27
C GLU A 1120 -24.49 33.93 -28.17
N ASN A 1121 -23.83 32.77 -28.19
CA ASN A 1121 -23.34 32.06 -29.36
C ASN A 1121 -21.97 32.43 -29.97
N CYS A 1122 -21.07 31.46 -29.78
CA CYS A 1122 -20.49 30.66 -30.87
C CYS A 1122 -19.16 31.07 -31.53
N TYR A 1123 -18.20 30.17 -31.31
CA TYR A 1123 -17.27 29.54 -32.26
C TYR A 1123 -16.04 30.28 -32.82
N CYS A 1124 -14.92 29.56 -32.68
CA CYS A 1124 -13.76 29.42 -33.59
C CYS A 1124 -12.87 30.66 -33.74
N THR A 1125 -11.54 30.60 -33.83
CA THR A 1125 -10.53 29.53 -34.00
C THR A 1125 -9.15 30.26 -33.93
N THR A 1126 -8.07 29.48 -34.01
CA THR A 1126 -6.72 29.84 -34.48
C THR A 1126 -5.66 30.24 -33.44
N SER A 1127 -4.76 29.28 -33.20
CA SER A 1127 -3.28 29.39 -33.22
C SER A 1127 -2.72 30.53 -34.07
N PRO A 1128 -1.42 30.89 -33.93
CA PRO A 1128 -0.31 30.13 -33.33
C PRO A 1128 0.03 30.52 -31.89
#